data_AF-A0A2G6JL48-F1
#
_entry.id   AF-A0A2G6JL48-F1
#
_cell.length_a   1.000
_cell.length_b   1.000
_cell.length_c   1.000
_cell.angle_alpha   90.00
_cell.angle_beta   90.00
_cell.angle_gamma   90.00
#
_symmetry.space_group_name_H-M   'P 1'
#
loop_
_entity.id
_entity.type
_entity.pdbx_description
1 polymer ?
#
loop_
_entity_poly.entity_id
_entity_poly.type
_entity_poly.pdbx_seq_one_letter_code
_entity_poly.pdbx_strand_id
1 'polypeptide(L)'
;MRRAMNEDRELIWDSPTKELGQFVEIPLDAPFQTQMGGELHELQVCYESWGQRNATGDNVVLLVHPMTADPHATGEFAEQPRGFWEELIGPGRAIDTDRYQVLCPNLLGSCYGTTGPRSPGPDGKPRLKRFPLLTPRDIMRVQKLFLDQIGVDKLALVIGPSMGGMIAWEWAIEEPDLAERCVVVAAPLVTSAHQIGLNWLQRRGIEQDLDGEEVVGKLGQMLARGIGMLSYRSSPGLEERFGREWFQKPKGSLAKPGVFNIESWLRFHGKRIVKRYDPYTYLLFSRAMDLHDVGEGRGDLSQALRQVRSKMLVLGISSDNLYPAKEVLFGADLLRQLGGDVQYREIRSPHGHDAFLLETQQIGGFLREFLDGEEAALPSVSEREAKLVRLGLLGGGELAKDFVQLLHEQEEQILEQHRLRIEIAAVCDPDAERAGEFEGLRFRSDPAAFATEEELDLVLELTGNLDCKDQVASFLSRGISVLSPSKALARAHGEELEQLAAKSASQFVYRDAIAASWPLLNTSDRLLQQGQVRSIRAMFSATCNRVLEELTSTSTLEEALKKAQQEGLCDPDPQLDLSAWDSAQKLAHLLTRALGKRVTLPQELVRGIHDLNAELVQRSANTGYVIRLLAYARIDAGQVEACVSPMAVPQDSLFARTSGNEHLVVIETNKHGQFVQSGPAGDSFPVAMALLGDLIGLMNPRQSWSGRFPLYQESILAPSLPKSLGLDLRGDAASFAEAGPGMLPRLPC
;
A
#
# COMPACT_ATOMS: atom_id res chain seq x y z
N MET A 1 1.82 -18.90 44.32
CA MET A 1 2.49 -18.77 43.00
C MET A 1 3.12 -17.37 42.85
N ARG A 2 3.92 -16.90 43.82
CA ARG A 2 4.50 -15.53 43.87
C ARG A 2 6.03 -15.53 43.97
N ARG A 3 6.71 -16.58 43.50
CA ARG A 3 8.15 -16.78 43.84
C ARG A 3 9.06 -17.27 42.70
N ALA A 4 8.73 -16.95 41.45
CA ALA A 4 9.56 -17.30 40.28
C ALA A 4 9.68 -16.14 39.27
N MET A 5 9.83 -14.89 39.75
CA MET A 5 9.79 -13.68 38.89
C MET A 5 11.05 -12.79 39.00
N ASN A 6 12.17 -13.32 39.48
CA ASN A 6 13.35 -12.51 39.85
C ASN A 6 14.60 -12.68 38.97
N GLU A 7 14.53 -13.30 37.80
CA GLU A 7 15.72 -13.48 36.95
C GLU A 7 15.95 -12.35 35.91
N ASP A 8 14.98 -11.45 35.66
CA ASP A 8 15.07 -10.46 34.55
C ASP A 8 14.97 -8.98 34.99
N ARG A 9 15.53 -8.56 36.14
CA ARG A 9 15.37 -7.15 36.62
C ARG A 9 16.64 -6.43 37.07
N GLU A 10 17.79 -6.76 36.48
CA GLU A 10 18.97 -5.89 36.48
C GLU A 10 19.09 -5.08 35.16
N LEU A 11 17.99 -4.54 34.66
CA LEU A 11 17.93 -3.71 33.43
C LEU A 11 18.74 -2.40 33.47
N ILE A 12 19.43 -2.10 34.57
CA ILE A 12 20.36 -0.97 34.66
C ILE A 12 21.60 -1.22 33.79
N TRP A 13 22.01 -2.49 33.68
CA TRP A 13 23.32 -2.85 33.17
C TRP A 13 23.29 -3.69 31.89
N ASP A 14 22.13 -4.26 31.53
CA ASP A 14 21.88 -4.98 30.27
C ASP A 14 21.25 -4.07 29.20
N SER A 15 21.73 -2.83 29.13
CA SER A 15 21.45 -1.98 27.98
C SER A 15 22.34 -2.39 26.80
N PRO A 16 21.79 -2.58 25.59
CA PRO A 16 22.59 -2.85 24.40
C PRO A 16 23.63 -1.76 24.10
N THR A 17 23.48 -0.53 24.62
CA THR A 17 24.45 0.56 24.39
C THR A 17 25.62 0.57 25.38
N LYS A 18 25.63 -0.25 26.44
CA LYS A 18 26.76 -0.30 27.38
C LYS A 18 28.05 -0.78 26.71
N GLU A 19 27.94 -1.65 25.71
CA GLU A 19 29.10 -2.13 24.95
C GLU A 19 29.52 -1.17 23.84
N LEU A 20 28.63 -0.25 23.41
CA LEU A 20 28.75 0.47 22.14
C LEU A 20 28.96 1.97 22.27
N GLY A 21 28.37 2.57 23.31
CA GLY A 21 28.45 3.99 23.55
C GLY A 21 29.80 4.41 24.10
N GLN A 22 30.22 5.62 23.74
CA GLN A 22 31.32 6.29 24.42
C GLN A 22 30.80 6.99 25.66
N PHE A 23 31.62 7.04 26.71
CA PHE A 23 31.26 7.65 27.98
C PHE A 23 32.14 8.87 28.25
N VAL A 24 31.51 9.95 28.68
CA VAL A 24 32.19 11.16 29.14
C VAL A 24 31.70 11.47 30.54
N GLU A 25 32.63 11.51 31.49
CA GLU A 25 32.35 12.09 32.82
C GLU A 25 32.37 13.62 32.69
N ILE A 26 31.36 14.26 33.27
CA ILE A 26 31.22 15.71 33.25
C ILE A 26 31.75 16.24 34.59
N PRO A 27 32.90 16.91 34.61
CA PRO A 27 33.40 17.52 35.84
C PRO A 27 32.46 18.65 36.28
N LEU A 28 32.11 18.64 37.57
CA LEU A 28 31.21 19.62 38.17
C LEU A 28 31.92 20.40 39.28
N ASP A 29 32.10 21.71 39.08
CA ASP A 29 32.64 22.60 40.12
C ASP A 29 31.65 22.81 41.27
N ALA A 30 30.35 22.66 40.99
CA ALA A 30 29.25 22.70 41.94
C ALA A 30 28.15 21.73 41.48
N PRO A 31 27.26 21.27 42.38
CA PRO A 31 26.18 20.36 42.01
C PRO A 31 25.31 20.94 40.89
N PHE A 32 24.99 20.13 39.89
CA PHE A 32 24.08 20.51 38.82
C PHE A 32 22.67 20.69 39.39
N GLN A 33 22.13 21.91 39.25
CA GLN A 33 20.83 22.31 39.76
C GLN A 33 19.75 22.15 38.68
N THR A 34 18.75 21.32 38.95
CA THR A 34 17.58 21.19 38.07
C THR A 34 16.58 22.32 38.32
N GLN A 35 15.75 22.66 37.31
CA GLN A 35 14.75 23.73 37.44
C GLN A 35 13.76 23.49 38.59
N MET A 36 13.51 22.23 38.93
CA MET A 36 12.61 21.84 40.03
C MET A 36 13.32 21.75 41.39
N GLY A 37 14.55 22.27 41.51
CA GLY A 37 15.29 22.41 42.77
C GLY A 37 15.98 21.13 43.26
N GLY A 38 16.22 20.16 42.38
CA GLY A 38 17.02 18.97 42.72
C GLY A 38 18.49 19.13 42.34
N GLU A 39 19.35 18.33 42.95
CA GLU A 39 20.81 18.40 42.78
C GLU A 39 21.40 17.07 42.28
N LEU A 40 22.37 17.16 41.35
CA LEU A 40 23.21 16.05 40.93
C LEU A 40 24.69 16.42 41.11
N HIS A 41 25.42 15.61 41.89
CA HIS A 41 26.84 15.83 42.19
C HIS A 41 27.79 15.17 41.18
N GLU A 42 27.27 14.25 40.38
CA GLU A 42 28.05 13.45 39.43
C GLU A 42 27.20 13.30 38.17
N LEU A 43 27.84 13.51 37.02
CA LEU A 43 27.21 13.39 35.72
C LEU A 43 28.12 12.61 34.77
N GLN A 44 27.50 11.71 34.04
CA GLN A 44 28.09 10.92 32.98
C GLN A 44 27.13 10.97 31.80
N VAL A 45 27.68 11.13 30.60
CA VAL A 45 26.93 11.09 29.34
C VAL A 45 27.46 9.94 28.48
N CYS A 46 26.55 9.06 28.11
CA CYS A 46 26.75 8.05 27.07
C CYS A 46 26.37 8.64 25.72
N TYR A 47 27.15 8.42 24.66
CA TYR A 47 26.85 8.94 23.33
C TYR A 47 27.41 8.06 22.20
N GLU A 48 26.84 8.22 21.01
CA GLU A 48 27.41 7.72 19.76
C GLU A 48 27.79 8.88 18.84
N SER A 49 28.74 8.63 17.93
CA SER A 49 29.21 9.62 16.97
C SER A 49 29.55 9.01 15.62
N TRP A 50 29.30 9.76 14.55
CA TRP A 50 29.60 9.37 13.17
C TRP A 50 30.22 10.55 12.41
N GLY A 51 30.99 10.25 11.37
CA GLY A 51 31.72 11.26 10.61
C GLY A 51 32.90 11.86 11.38
N GLN A 52 33.45 12.98 10.88
CA GLN A 52 34.64 13.63 11.41
C GLN A 52 34.43 15.14 11.55
N ARG A 53 34.96 15.71 12.63
CA ARG A 53 34.96 17.18 12.81
C ARG A 53 35.96 17.80 11.83
N ASN A 54 35.55 18.86 11.14
CA ASN A 54 36.44 19.62 10.29
C ASN A 54 37.39 20.53 11.11
N ALA A 55 38.38 21.13 10.45
CA ALA A 55 39.39 21.97 11.12
C ALA A 55 38.80 23.23 11.79
N THR A 56 37.67 23.73 11.29
CA THR A 56 36.96 24.91 11.80
C THR A 56 35.97 24.60 12.92
N GLY A 57 35.66 23.32 13.16
CA GLY A 57 34.69 22.87 14.17
C GLY A 57 33.23 23.13 13.83
N ASP A 58 32.91 23.66 12.65
CA ASP A 58 31.59 24.20 12.32
C ASP A 58 30.68 23.23 11.56
N ASN A 59 31.08 21.97 11.39
CA ASN A 59 30.31 20.91 10.75
C ASN A 59 29.67 19.91 11.75
N VAL A 60 29.49 20.30 13.01
CA VAL A 60 28.94 19.40 14.04
C VAL A 60 27.41 19.44 14.03
N VAL A 61 26.78 18.28 13.93
CA VAL A 61 25.33 18.08 14.05
C VAL A 61 25.04 17.44 15.40
N LEU A 62 24.24 18.11 16.23
CA LEU A 62 23.72 17.55 17.47
C LEU A 62 22.36 16.88 17.20
N LEU A 63 22.32 15.56 17.31
CA LEU A 63 21.11 14.77 17.23
C LEU A 63 20.55 14.50 18.63
N VAL A 64 19.28 14.84 18.84
CA VAL A 64 18.58 14.62 20.10
C VAL A 64 17.48 13.58 19.90
N HIS A 65 17.68 12.38 20.45
CA HIS A 65 16.76 11.26 20.23
C HIS A 65 15.43 11.39 20.99
N PRO A 66 14.34 10.72 20.56
CA PRO A 66 13.04 10.74 21.24
C PRO A 66 13.05 9.87 22.52
N MET A 67 12.04 10.07 23.37
CA MET A 67 11.92 9.47 24.72
C MET A 67 12.29 7.97 24.80
N THR A 68 11.70 7.13 23.94
CA THR A 68 11.87 5.67 24.03
C THR A 68 12.98 5.11 23.13
N ALA A 69 13.80 5.98 22.54
CA ALA A 69 15.00 5.60 21.81
C ALA A 69 16.24 5.67 22.72
N ASP A 70 17.40 5.51 22.11
CA ASP A 70 18.73 5.59 22.68
C ASP A 70 19.64 6.32 21.67
N PRO A 71 20.95 6.51 21.97
CA PRO A 71 21.88 7.14 21.04
C PRO A 71 21.96 6.51 19.66
N HIS A 72 21.61 5.24 19.49
CA HIS A 72 21.91 4.50 18.26
C HIS A 72 20.99 4.92 17.11
N ALA A 73 21.51 5.78 16.23
CA ALA A 73 20.76 6.41 15.15
C ALA A 73 20.96 5.74 13.78
N THR A 74 22.16 5.19 13.51
CA THR A 74 22.50 4.48 12.25
C THR A 74 23.68 3.51 12.44
N GLY A 75 23.79 2.51 11.56
CA GLY A 75 24.88 1.55 11.45
C GLY A 75 24.48 0.14 11.85
N GLU A 76 25.07 -0.89 11.24
CA GLU A 76 24.94 -2.27 11.73
C GLU A 76 25.91 -2.50 12.89
N PHE A 77 25.39 -2.86 14.07
CA PHE A 77 26.29 -3.18 15.19
C PHE A 77 25.75 -4.24 16.15
N ALA A 78 26.61 -5.19 16.54
CA ALA A 78 26.42 -6.18 17.62
C ALA A 78 25.04 -6.88 17.67
N GLU A 79 24.61 -7.47 16.54
CA GLU A 79 23.30 -8.14 16.42
C GLU A 79 22.08 -7.23 16.74
N GLN A 80 22.29 -5.92 16.89
CA GLN A 80 21.22 -4.96 17.13
C GLN A 80 20.49 -4.63 15.83
N PRO A 81 19.18 -4.38 15.91
CA PRO A 81 18.42 -3.87 14.78
C PRO A 81 18.89 -2.47 14.39
N ARG A 82 18.71 -2.13 13.11
CA ARG A 82 18.99 -0.81 12.51
C ARG A 82 18.61 0.36 13.42
N GLY A 83 19.42 1.42 13.38
CA GLY A 83 19.20 2.65 14.15
C GLY A 83 17.89 3.36 13.76
N PHE A 84 17.40 4.23 14.64
CA PHE A 84 16.07 4.82 14.46
C PHE A 84 15.95 5.77 13.26
N TRP A 85 17.08 6.23 12.70
CA TRP A 85 17.17 7.13 11.54
C TRP A 85 18.22 6.64 10.52
N GLU A 86 18.33 5.32 10.36
CA GLU A 86 19.25 4.63 9.44
C GLU A 86 19.24 5.18 8.00
N GLU A 87 18.08 5.59 7.51
CA GLU A 87 17.92 6.09 6.13
C GLU A 87 18.17 7.60 5.99
N LEU A 88 18.26 8.33 7.11
CA LEU A 88 18.45 9.77 7.15
C LEU A 88 19.90 10.17 7.41
N ILE A 89 20.66 9.35 8.14
CA ILE A 89 22.03 9.64 8.56
C ILE A 89 22.97 8.64 7.91
N GLY A 90 24.07 9.13 7.33
CA GLY A 90 25.10 8.29 6.71
C GLY A 90 25.69 8.93 5.45
N PRO A 91 26.66 8.27 4.80
CA PRO A 91 27.31 8.80 3.60
C PRO A 91 26.29 9.11 2.49
N GLY A 92 26.27 10.36 2.01
CA GLY A 92 25.35 10.85 0.97
C GLY A 92 23.87 10.89 1.37
N ARG A 93 23.55 10.69 2.65
CA ARG A 93 22.17 10.83 3.18
C ARG A 93 21.84 12.29 3.48
N ALA A 94 20.63 12.56 3.96
CA ALA A 94 20.18 13.92 4.25
C ALA A 94 21.03 14.59 5.34
N ILE A 95 21.41 13.82 6.37
CA ILE A 95 22.47 14.19 7.30
C ILE A 95 23.72 13.41 6.90
N ASP A 96 24.48 14.02 6.00
CA ASP A 96 25.62 13.38 5.34
C ASP A 96 26.84 13.29 6.26
N THR A 97 27.22 12.07 6.66
CA THR A 97 28.37 11.84 7.54
C THR A 97 29.73 12.02 6.84
N ASP A 98 29.76 12.16 5.51
CA ASP A 98 30.97 12.58 4.79
C ASP A 98 31.21 14.09 4.93
N ARG A 99 30.17 14.85 5.28
CA ARG A 99 30.21 16.31 5.45
C ARG A 99 30.18 16.73 6.92
N TYR A 100 29.42 16.02 7.75
CA TYR A 100 29.13 16.40 9.12
C TYR A 100 29.69 15.39 10.13
N GLN A 101 30.15 15.89 11.29
CA GLN A 101 30.26 15.08 12.49
C GLN A 101 28.90 15.03 13.17
N VAL A 102 28.27 13.86 13.28
CA VAL A 102 26.99 13.69 13.98
C VAL A 102 27.27 13.18 15.39
N LEU A 103 26.74 13.87 16.40
CA LEU A 103 26.82 13.51 17.81
C LEU A 103 25.42 13.24 18.36
N CYS A 104 25.21 12.08 18.97
CA CYS A 104 23.95 11.73 19.62
C CYS A 104 24.19 11.41 21.10
N PRO A 105 24.24 12.43 22.00
CA PRO A 105 24.31 12.18 23.42
C PRO A 105 22.98 11.68 23.96
N ASN A 106 23.03 10.63 24.77
CA ASN A 106 21.87 10.11 25.48
C ASN A 106 21.38 11.11 26.52
N LEU A 107 20.07 11.12 26.75
CA LEU A 107 19.42 12.10 27.61
C LEU A 107 19.73 11.89 29.10
N LEU A 108 19.94 12.98 29.85
CA LEU A 108 19.96 12.95 31.31
C LEU A 108 18.65 12.32 31.82
N GLY A 109 18.75 11.29 32.66
CA GLY A 109 17.60 10.53 33.15
C GLY A 109 17.35 9.21 32.42
N SER A 110 18.06 8.93 31.33
CA SER A 110 17.89 7.72 30.51
C SER A 110 18.36 6.44 31.21
N CYS A 111 17.84 5.29 30.77
CA CYS A 111 18.28 3.97 31.22
C CYS A 111 19.41 3.37 30.37
N TYR A 112 20.02 4.15 29.48
CA TYR A 112 20.99 3.69 28.49
C TYR A 112 22.40 4.32 28.68
N GLY A 113 22.90 4.31 29.91
CA GLY A 113 24.28 4.68 30.24
C GLY A 113 24.51 6.12 30.74
N THR A 114 23.70 7.11 30.34
CA THR A 114 23.76 8.46 30.94
C THR A 114 23.21 8.44 32.37
N THR A 115 23.69 9.33 33.24
CA THR A 115 23.18 9.47 34.62
C THR A 115 21.66 9.54 34.66
N GLY A 116 21.03 8.59 35.38
CA GLY A 116 19.57 8.47 35.47
C GLY A 116 19.10 7.86 36.81
N PRO A 117 17.80 7.54 36.95
CA PRO A 117 17.22 7.03 38.20
C PRO A 117 17.95 5.82 38.76
N ARG A 118 18.51 5.01 37.87
CA ARG A 118 19.21 3.78 38.21
C ARG A 118 20.69 3.97 38.53
N SER A 119 21.27 5.13 38.23
CA SER A 119 22.65 5.46 38.58
C SER A 119 22.82 5.59 40.10
N PRO A 120 23.97 5.17 40.65
CA PRO A 120 24.24 5.20 42.09
C PRO A 120 24.32 6.64 42.60
N GLY A 121 23.64 6.92 43.71
CA GLY A 121 23.75 8.18 44.46
C GLY A 121 24.99 8.23 45.35
N PRO A 122 25.16 9.32 46.12
CA PRO A 122 26.29 9.46 47.06
C PRO A 122 26.37 8.36 48.12
N ASP A 123 25.26 7.67 48.39
CA ASP A 123 25.18 6.51 49.30
C ASP A 123 25.49 5.16 48.61
N GLY A 124 25.90 5.19 47.34
CA GLY A 124 26.18 4.02 46.51
C GLY A 124 24.93 3.26 46.05
N LYS A 125 23.72 3.70 46.42
CA LYS A 125 22.46 3.04 46.05
C LYS A 125 21.81 3.73 44.85
N PRO A 126 21.02 3.01 44.02
CA PRO A 126 20.23 3.65 42.97
C PRO A 126 19.39 4.81 43.51
N ARG A 127 19.27 5.90 42.74
CA ARG A 127 18.51 7.08 43.16
C ARG A 127 16.99 6.83 43.14
N LEU A 128 16.48 6.09 42.16
CA LEU A 128 15.06 5.75 41.94
C LEU A 128 14.15 6.98 42.10
N LYS A 129 13.22 6.97 43.06
CA LYS A 129 12.31 8.09 43.34
C LYS A 129 13.03 9.31 43.93
N ARG A 130 14.27 9.16 44.40
CA ARG A 130 15.14 10.26 44.86
C ARG A 130 15.83 10.98 43.69
N PHE A 131 15.74 10.46 42.47
CA PHE A 131 16.30 11.17 41.31
C PHE A 131 15.53 12.48 41.09
N PRO A 132 16.23 13.62 40.88
CA PRO A 132 15.59 14.91 40.65
C PRO A 132 14.58 14.88 39.51
N LEU A 133 13.48 15.64 39.66
CA LEU A 133 12.63 15.94 38.51
C LEU A 133 13.43 16.75 37.49
N LEU A 134 13.16 16.46 36.21
CA LEU A 134 13.80 17.10 35.08
C LEU A 134 12.77 17.84 34.23
N THR A 135 13.24 18.87 33.54
CA THR A 135 12.59 19.53 32.41
C THR A 135 13.39 19.25 31.12
N PRO A 136 12.82 19.47 29.92
CA PRO A 136 13.60 19.45 28.68
C PRO A 136 14.79 20.41 28.72
N ARG A 137 14.67 21.55 29.40
CA ARG A 137 15.74 22.52 29.61
C ARG A 137 16.90 21.95 30.44
N ASP A 138 16.60 21.19 31.50
CA ASP A 138 17.64 20.53 32.30
C ASP A 138 18.43 19.52 31.46
N ILE A 139 17.74 18.77 30.59
CA ILE A 139 18.36 17.79 29.68
C ILE A 139 19.25 18.51 28.66
N MET A 140 18.78 19.59 28.07
CA MET A 140 19.56 20.45 27.17
C MET A 140 20.84 20.96 27.85
N ARG A 141 20.74 21.47 29.08
CA ARG A 141 21.90 22.01 29.83
C ARG A 141 22.97 20.96 30.10
N VAL A 142 22.60 19.70 30.32
CA VAL A 142 23.60 18.61 30.42
C VAL A 142 24.21 18.26 29.06
N GLN A 143 23.45 18.34 27.96
CA GLN A 143 24.04 18.20 26.62
C GLN A 143 25.04 19.34 26.33
N LYS A 144 24.76 20.57 26.77
CA LYS A 144 25.70 21.69 26.68
C LYS A 144 27.00 21.43 27.45
N LEU A 145 26.91 20.97 28.70
CA LEU A 145 28.07 20.57 29.49
C LEU A 145 28.87 19.44 28.82
N PHE A 146 28.18 18.49 28.19
CA PHE A 146 28.82 17.45 27.39
C PHE A 146 29.59 18.04 26.20
N LEU A 147 28.97 18.93 25.42
CA LEU A 147 29.63 19.59 24.29
C LEU A 147 30.86 20.38 24.72
N ASP A 148 30.78 21.11 25.84
CA ASP A 148 31.91 21.85 26.41
C ASP A 148 33.05 20.90 26.78
N GLN A 149 32.73 19.75 27.39
CA GLN A 149 33.71 18.75 27.80
C GLN A 149 34.44 18.09 26.61
N ILE A 150 33.79 17.98 25.45
CA ILE A 150 34.40 17.44 24.22
C ILE A 150 34.88 18.54 23.25
N GLY A 151 34.92 19.79 23.73
CA GLY A 151 35.44 20.95 22.99
C GLY A 151 34.64 21.30 21.75
N VAL A 152 33.30 21.17 21.78
CA VAL A 152 32.39 21.67 20.73
C VAL A 152 31.85 23.02 21.15
N ASP A 153 32.25 24.06 20.42
CA ASP A 153 31.85 25.46 20.64
C ASP A 153 30.94 26.01 19.54
N LYS A 154 30.68 25.23 18.48
CA LYS A 154 29.80 25.60 17.37
C LYS A 154 29.10 24.37 16.80
N LEU A 155 27.84 24.55 16.38
CA LEU A 155 26.99 23.53 15.78
C LEU A 155 26.48 24.02 14.42
N ALA A 156 26.59 23.16 13.40
CA ALA A 156 25.94 23.36 12.12
C ALA A 156 24.41 23.22 12.23
N LEU A 157 23.98 22.25 13.04
CA LEU A 157 22.58 21.87 13.21
C LEU A 157 22.32 21.25 14.58
N VAL A 158 21.22 21.64 15.21
CA VAL A 158 20.56 20.85 16.27
C VAL A 158 19.27 20.26 15.70
N ILE A 159 19.07 18.95 15.82
CA ILE A 159 17.85 18.30 15.34
C ILE A 159 17.31 17.30 16.35
N GLY A 160 15.99 17.31 16.56
CA GLY A 160 15.35 16.33 17.42
C GLY A 160 13.86 16.11 17.12
N PRO A 161 13.37 14.86 17.15
CA PRO A 161 11.96 14.56 17.07
C PRO A 161 11.31 14.35 18.45
N SER A 162 10.01 14.63 18.56
CA SER A 162 9.20 14.35 19.75
C SER A 162 9.79 15.04 21.00
N MET A 163 10.08 14.31 22.08
CA MET A 163 10.81 14.85 23.24
C MET A 163 12.16 15.48 22.85
N GLY A 164 12.85 14.94 21.85
CA GLY A 164 14.06 15.57 21.31
C GLY A 164 13.77 16.91 20.63
N GLY A 165 12.59 17.08 20.04
CA GLY A 165 12.13 18.36 19.48
C GLY A 165 11.80 19.39 20.56
N MET A 166 11.28 18.96 21.71
CA MET A 166 11.10 19.83 22.89
C MET A 166 12.44 20.36 23.39
N ILE A 167 13.46 19.49 23.43
CA ILE A 167 14.83 19.84 23.82
C ILE A 167 15.49 20.74 22.73
N ALA A 168 15.20 20.51 21.45
CA ALA A 168 15.69 21.34 20.36
C ALA A 168 15.14 22.78 20.42
N TRP A 169 13.87 22.97 20.83
CA TRP A 169 13.37 24.31 21.15
C TRP A 169 14.18 24.99 22.25
N GLU A 170 14.56 24.26 23.31
CA GLU A 170 15.36 24.81 24.39
C GLU A 170 16.78 25.17 23.95
N TRP A 171 17.39 24.38 23.05
CA TRP A 171 18.66 24.72 22.41
C TRP A 171 18.59 26.04 21.63
N ALA A 172 17.56 26.22 20.81
CA ALA A 172 17.38 27.44 20.01
C ALA A 172 17.18 28.70 20.87
N ILE A 173 16.69 28.55 22.11
CA ILE A 173 16.36 29.67 23.00
C ILE A 173 17.51 30.00 23.97
N GLU A 174 18.10 28.99 24.63
CA GLU A 174 19.12 29.21 25.67
C GLU A 174 20.51 29.43 25.08
N GLU A 175 20.82 28.80 23.95
CA GLU A 175 22.12 28.85 23.29
C GLU A 175 21.98 29.38 21.85
N PRO A 176 21.39 30.58 21.65
CA PRO A 176 20.95 31.04 20.33
C PRO A 176 22.10 31.30 19.35
N ASP A 177 23.32 31.46 19.85
CA ASP A 177 24.52 31.72 19.04
C ASP A 177 25.34 30.45 18.74
N LEU A 178 25.03 29.32 19.40
CA LEU A 178 25.83 28.10 19.28
C LEU A 178 25.48 27.29 18.03
N ALA A 179 24.21 27.29 17.61
CA ALA A 179 23.72 26.53 16.47
C ALA A 179 23.30 27.44 15.32
N GLU A 180 23.85 27.22 14.11
CA GLU A 180 23.44 27.99 12.92
C GLU A 180 21.99 27.66 12.52
N ARG A 181 21.63 26.37 12.62
CA ARG A 181 20.32 25.84 12.24
C ARG A 181 19.74 25.00 13.36
N CYS A 182 18.42 24.99 13.48
CA CYS A 182 17.72 24.06 14.37
C CYS A 182 16.46 23.49 13.70
N VAL A 183 16.30 22.17 13.80
CA VAL A 183 15.17 21.43 13.23
C VAL A 183 14.37 20.80 14.38
N VAL A 184 13.12 21.20 14.49
CA VAL A 184 12.16 20.63 15.44
C VAL A 184 11.19 19.73 14.70
N VAL A 185 11.10 18.46 15.09
CA VAL A 185 10.18 17.50 14.46
C VAL A 185 9.10 17.06 15.46
N ALA A 186 7.84 17.29 15.13
CA ALA A 186 6.68 16.83 15.91
C ALA A 186 6.76 17.19 17.41
N ALA A 187 7.00 18.48 17.73
CA ALA A 187 7.03 18.95 19.12
C ALA A 187 6.44 20.37 19.25
N PRO A 188 5.54 20.61 20.22
CA PRO A 188 4.98 21.92 20.49
C PRO A 188 5.91 22.77 21.37
N LEU A 189 5.59 24.06 21.52
CA LEU A 189 6.27 24.95 22.48
C LEU A 189 5.92 24.65 23.95
N VAL A 190 4.72 24.10 24.18
CA VAL A 190 4.17 23.82 25.51
C VAL A 190 3.38 22.52 25.42
N THR A 191 3.46 21.69 26.46
CA THR A 191 2.66 20.47 26.54
C THR A 191 1.20 20.79 26.89
N SER A 192 0.26 20.29 26.09
CA SER A 192 -1.18 20.52 26.25
C SER A 192 -1.82 19.64 27.34
N ALA A 193 -2.99 20.05 27.82
CA ALA A 193 -3.76 19.27 28.80
C ALA A 193 -4.09 17.84 28.31
N HIS A 194 -4.28 17.66 27.00
CA HIS A 194 -4.50 16.35 26.40
C HIS A 194 -3.28 15.43 26.56
N GLN A 195 -2.09 15.95 26.24
CA GLN A 195 -0.82 15.23 26.40
C GLN A 195 -0.54 14.89 27.88
N ILE A 196 -0.74 15.86 28.79
CA ILE A 196 -0.61 15.64 30.24
C ILE A 196 -1.55 14.53 30.72
N GLY A 197 -2.79 14.51 30.24
CA GLY A 197 -3.78 13.48 30.58
C GLY A 197 -3.36 12.08 30.13
N LEU A 198 -2.86 11.94 28.88
CA LEU A 198 -2.34 10.68 28.36
C LEU A 198 -1.14 10.19 29.17
N ASN A 199 -0.18 11.08 29.42
CA ASN A 199 1.02 10.80 30.20
C ASN A 199 0.67 10.41 31.65
N TRP A 200 -0.33 11.04 32.25
CA TRP A 200 -0.82 10.68 33.58
C TRP A 200 -1.36 9.24 33.63
N LEU A 201 -2.19 8.83 32.67
CA LEU A 201 -2.70 7.46 32.60
C LEU A 201 -1.58 6.42 32.48
N GLN A 202 -0.57 6.72 31.65
CA GLN A 202 0.62 5.87 31.50
C GLN A 202 1.36 5.69 32.83
N ARG A 203 1.65 6.80 33.54
CA ARG A 203 2.33 6.76 34.83
C ARG A 203 1.52 6.03 35.90
N ARG A 204 0.19 6.26 35.96
CA ARG A 204 -0.70 5.53 36.88
C ARG A 204 -0.62 4.02 36.66
N GLY A 205 -0.55 3.57 35.41
CA GLY A 205 -0.31 2.18 35.08
C GLY A 205 1.00 1.68 35.69
N ILE A 206 2.12 2.32 35.37
CA ILE A 206 3.47 1.93 35.84
C ILE A 206 3.56 1.92 37.37
N GLU A 207 2.94 2.86 38.05
CA GLU A 207 2.94 2.90 39.52
C GLU A 207 2.24 1.68 40.15
N GLN A 208 1.30 1.02 39.46
CA GLN A 208 0.71 -0.25 39.92
C GLN A 208 1.69 -1.43 39.85
N ASP A 209 2.77 -1.31 39.08
CA ASP A 209 3.82 -2.33 39.02
C ASP A 209 4.83 -2.21 40.17
N LEU A 210 4.70 -1.21 41.05
CA LEU A 210 5.65 -0.92 42.14
C LEU A 210 5.10 -1.32 43.52
N ASP A 211 5.93 -1.96 44.34
CA ASP A 211 5.73 -2.12 45.78
C ASP A 211 6.86 -1.38 46.52
N GLY A 212 6.56 -0.20 47.06
CA GLY A 212 7.58 0.73 47.53
C GLY A 212 8.48 1.22 46.38
N GLU A 213 9.74 0.77 46.37
CA GLU A 213 10.71 1.02 45.30
C GLU A 213 11.02 -0.24 44.44
N GLU A 214 10.49 -1.40 44.85
CA GLU A 214 10.66 -2.66 44.13
C GLU A 214 9.67 -2.73 42.96
N VAL A 215 10.14 -3.15 41.79
CA VAL A 215 9.26 -3.39 40.64
C VAL A 215 8.78 -4.84 40.74
N VAL A 216 7.50 -5.03 41.09
CA VAL A 216 6.87 -6.35 41.33
C VAL A 216 5.90 -6.78 40.22
N GLY A 217 5.48 -5.85 39.36
CA GLY A 217 4.59 -6.09 38.22
C GLY A 217 5.20 -5.67 36.90
N LYS A 218 4.56 -5.99 35.79
CA LYS A 218 4.91 -5.47 34.44
C LYS A 218 3.70 -5.03 33.63
N LEU A 219 2.50 -5.26 34.16
CA LEU A 219 1.26 -5.04 33.41
C LEU A 219 1.01 -3.54 33.26
N GLY A 220 1.32 -2.76 34.29
CA GLY A 220 1.27 -1.31 34.28
C GLY A 220 2.08 -0.68 33.16
N GLN A 221 3.34 -1.09 33.01
CA GLN A 221 4.22 -0.60 31.94
C GLN A 221 3.79 -1.09 30.56
N MET A 222 3.23 -2.31 30.44
CA MET A 222 2.62 -2.77 29.20
C MET A 222 1.41 -1.89 28.81
N LEU A 223 0.56 -1.54 29.77
CA LEU A 223 -0.59 -0.65 29.55
C LEU A 223 -0.14 0.77 29.18
N ALA A 224 0.89 1.29 29.85
CA ALA A 224 1.49 2.57 29.50
C ALA A 224 1.95 2.61 28.03
N ARG A 225 2.65 1.56 27.57
CA ARG A 225 3.04 1.45 26.16
C ARG A 225 1.83 1.29 25.23
N GLY A 226 0.79 0.59 25.67
CA GLY A 226 -0.47 0.48 24.91
C GLY A 226 -1.12 1.85 24.69
N ILE A 227 -1.23 2.66 25.75
CA ILE A 227 -1.74 4.05 25.67
C ILE A 227 -0.86 4.88 24.74
N GLY A 228 0.47 4.82 24.93
CA GLY A 228 1.42 5.48 24.04
C GLY A 228 1.19 5.10 22.58
N MET A 229 1.08 3.81 22.27
CA MET A 229 0.87 3.33 20.90
C MET A 229 -0.45 3.82 20.28
N LEU A 230 -1.51 3.96 21.06
CA LEU A 230 -2.78 4.54 20.59
C LEU A 230 -2.68 6.06 20.38
N SER A 231 -1.83 6.76 21.12
CA SER A 231 -1.55 8.18 20.86
C SER A 231 -0.54 8.41 19.73
N TYR A 232 0.35 7.45 19.46
CA TYR A 232 1.39 7.59 18.45
C TYR A 232 0.93 7.20 17.05
N ARG A 233 -0.17 6.44 16.93
CA ARG A 233 -0.78 6.05 15.66
C ARG A 233 -2.04 6.87 15.40
N SER A 234 -2.33 7.11 14.13
CA SER A 234 -3.57 7.77 13.73
C SER A 234 -4.74 6.77 13.72
N SER A 235 -5.96 7.26 13.93
CA SER A 235 -7.15 6.41 13.83
C SER A 235 -7.30 5.78 12.44
N PRO A 236 -7.13 6.52 11.32
CA PRO A 236 -7.11 5.91 9.99
C PRO A 236 -6.06 4.82 9.83
N GLY A 237 -4.83 5.05 10.29
CA GLY A 237 -3.75 4.06 10.18
C GLY A 237 -3.97 2.80 11.02
N LEU A 238 -4.67 2.90 12.15
CA LEU A 238 -5.08 1.73 12.93
C LEU A 238 -6.23 0.96 12.26
N GLU A 239 -7.19 1.67 11.67
CA GLU A 239 -8.31 1.05 10.94
C GLU A 239 -7.82 0.31 9.70
N GLU A 240 -6.95 0.94 8.91
CA GLU A 240 -6.33 0.32 7.73
C GLU A 240 -5.53 -0.93 8.10
N ARG A 241 -4.74 -0.87 9.18
CA ARG A 241 -3.86 -1.96 9.57
C ARG A 241 -4.58 -3.14 10.21
N PHE A 242 -5.63 -2.90 11.00
CA PHE A 242 -6.24 -3.93 11.84
C PHE A 242 -7.73 -4.14 11.59
N GLY A 243 -8.45 -3.09 11.21
CA GLY A 243 -9.91 -3.08 11.08
C GLY A 243 -10.58 -3.79 12.26
N ARG A 244 -11.50 -4.72 11.92
CA ARG A 244 -12.20 -5.58 12.89
C ARG A 244 -11.73 -7.03 12.85
N GLU A 245 -10.49 -7.25 12.42
CA GLU A 245 -9.95 -8.60 12.21
C GLU A 245 -9.60 -9.30 13.53
N TRP A 246 -9.93 -10.59 13.60
CA TRP A 246 -9.74 -11.42 14.79
C TRP A 246 -8.39 -12.12 14.77
N PHE A 247 -7.59 -11.92 15.81
CA PHE A 247 -6.46 -12.81 16.10
C PHE A 247 -6.97 -14.16 16.63
N GLN A 248 -8.01 -14.12 17.46
CA GLN A 248 -8.69 -15.28 18.01
C GLN A 248 -10.18 -14.97 18.19
N LYS A 249 -11.07 -15.74 17.55
CA LYS A 249 -12.53 -15.52 17.66
C LYS A 249 -13.08 -15.87 19.07
N PRO A 250 -14.10 -15.15 19.56
CA PRO A 250 -14.75 -15.42 20.85
C PRO A 250 -15.43 -16.79 20.89
N LYS A 251 -15.61 -17.35 22.11
CA LYS A 251 -16.31 -18.62 22.32
C LYS A 251 -17.22 -18.61 23.56
N GLY A 252 -18.49 -18.28 23.36
CA GLY A 252 -19.63 -18.64 24.23
C GLY A 252 -19.68 -18.05 25.66
N SER A 253 -18.58 -17.54 26.23
CA SER A 253 -18.56 -16.98 27.58
C SER A 253 -17.55 -15.85 27.75
N LEU A 254 -17.73 -15.06 28.81
CA LEU A 254 -16.81 -13.97 29.18
C LEU A 254 -15.38 -14.45 29.46
N ALA A 255 -15.20 -15.72 29.85
CA ALA A 255 -13.88 -16.30 30.05
C ALA A 255 -13.12 -16.57 28.73
N LYS A 256 -13.80 -16.48 27.58
CA LYS A 256 -13.24 -16.67 26.24
C LYS A 256 -13.72 -15.56 25.30
N PRO A 257 -13.36 -14.29 25.57
CA PRO A 257 -13.90 -13.13 24.86
C PRO A 257 -13.34 -12.97 23.43
N GLY A 258 -12.40 -13.82 23.01
CA GLY A 258 -11.64 -13.60 21.77
C GLY A 258 -10.56 -12.53 21.97
N VAL A 259 -9.82 -12.26 20.90
CA VAL A 259 -8.75 -11.25 20.85
C VAL A 259 -8.73 -10.67 19.43
N PHE A 260 -8.89 -9.36 19.29
CA PHE A 260 -8.66 -8.68 18.00
C PHE A 260 -7.17 -8.57 17.67
N ASN A 261 -6.82 -8.42 16.39
CA ASN A 261 -5.43 -8.24 15.96
C ASN A 261 -4.75 -7.03 16.65
N ILE A 262 -5.48 -5.92 16.83
CA ILE A 262 -5.00 -4.75 17.57
C ILE A 262 -4.63 -5.08 19.02
N GLU A 263 -5.43 -5.89 19.73
CA GLU A 263 -5.13 -6.28 21.11
C GLU A 263 -3.87 -7.14 21.21
N SER A 264 -3.71 -8.08 20.26
CA SER A 264 -2.51 -8.92 20.17
C SER A 264 -1.26 -8.06 19.90
N TRP A 265 -1.38 -7.09 19.01
CA TRP A 265 -0.31 -6.15 18.66
C TRP A 265 0.09 -5.24 19.84
N LEU A 266 -0.87 -4.63 20.54
CA LEU A 266 -0.59 -3.82 21.74
C LEU A 266 0.09 -4.66 22.84
N ARG A 267 -0.34 -5.91 23.02
CA ARG A 267 0.30 -6.85 23.96
C ARG A 267 1.73 -7.19 23.56
N PHE A 268 1.98 -7.41 22.26
CA PHE A 268 3.33 -7.66 21.75
C PHE A 268 4.27 -6.48 22.01
N HIS A 269 3.87 -5.26 21.67
CA HIS A 269 4.67 -4.06 21.94
C HIS A 269 4.84 -3.79 23.44
N GLY A 270 3.80 -4.05 24.25
CA GLY A 270 3.89 -4.00 25.70
C GLY A 270 4.95 -4.96 26.25
N LYS A 271 4.97 -6.22 25.79
CA LYS A 271 5.99 -7.19 26.20
C LYS A 271 7.40 -6.76 25.78
N ARG A 272 7.55 -6.15 24.60
CA ARG A 272 8.85 -5.66 24.12
C ARG A 272 9.38 -4.50 24.97
N ILE A 273 8.55 -3.52 25.33
CA ILE A 273 9.04 -2.35 26.09
C ILE A 273 9.55 -2.75 27.48
N VAL A 274 8.85 -3.66 28.16
CA VAL A 274 9.20 -4.10 29.53
C VAL A 274 10.59 -4.74 29.58
N LYS A 275 11.00 -5.38 28.48
CA LYS A 275 12.31 -6.03 28.39
C LYS A 275 13.47 -5.06 28.19
N ARG A 276 13.22 -3.83 27.73
CA ARG A 276 14.30 -2.93 27.29
C ARG A 276 14.29 -1.54 27.91
N TYR A 277 13.26 -1.16 28.66
CA TYR A 277 13.09 0.21 29.12
C TYR A 277 12.72 0.24 30.60
N ASP A 278 13.44 1.04 31.38
CA ASP A 278 13.24 1.09 32.84
C ASP A 278 11.97 1.90 33.21
N PRO A 279 11.14 1.39 34.15
CA PRO A 279 9.93 2.08 34.56
C PRO A 279 10.20 3.43 35.25
N TYR A 280 11.30 3.61 36.01
CA TYR A 280 11.60 4.89 36.64
C TYR A 280 12.01 5.96 35.63
N THR A 281 12.79 5.56 34.62
CA THR A 281 13.11 6.41 33.46
C THR A 281 11.83 6.83 32.72
N TYR A 282 10.91 5.88 32.50
CA TYR A 282 9.62 6.19 31.88
C TYR A 282 8.81 7.21 32.70
N LEU A 283 8.70 7.00 34.01
CA LEU A 283 8.02 7.94 34.91
C LEU A 283 8.67 9.33 34.86
N LEU A 284 10.01 9.38 34.88
CA LEU A 284 10.79 10.61 34.85
C LEU A 284 10.59 11.38 33.54
N PHE A 285 10.82 10.75 32.39
CA PHE A 285 10.68 11.41 31.08
C PHE A 285 9.24 11.78 30.76
N SER A 286 8.28 10.94 31.12
CA SER A 286 6.86 11.27 31.02
C SER A 286 6.52 12.51 31.86
N ARG A 287 7.11 12.67 33.05
CA ARG A 287 6.95 13.88 33.86
C ARG A 287 7.69 15.07 33.28
N ALA A 288 8.89 14.87 32.72
CA ALA A 288 9.67 15.94 32.09
C ALA A 288 8.92 16.54 30.89
N MET A 289 8.30 15.71 30.05
CA MET A 289 7.44 16.19 28.96
C MET A 289 6.24 16.99 29.48
N ASP A 290 5.62 16.60 30.60
CA ASP A 290 4.53 17.39 31.19
C ASP A 290 4.97 18.76 31.71
N LEU A 291 6.25 18.90 32.07
CA LEU A 291 6.85 20.15 32.54
C LEU A 291 7.45 20.99 31.39
N HIS A 292 7.27 20.55 30.14
CA HIS A 292 7.71 21.31 28.97
C HIS A 292 6.83 22.54 28.76
N ASP A 293 7.43 23.70 28.99
CA ASP A 293 6.92 25.02 28.63
C ASP A 293 8.13 25.94 28.41
N VAL A 294 8.36 26.33 27.15
CA VAL A 294 9.51 27.20 26.83
C VAL A 294 9.36 28.62 27.39
N GLY A 295 8.15 29.05 27.76
CA GLY A 295 7.88 30.35 28.37
C GLY A 295 8.09 30.36 29.89
N GLU A 296 8.06 29.20 30.54
CA GLU A 296 8.18 29.08 31.99
C GLU A 296 9.54 29.63 32.47
N GLY A 297 9.48 30.52 33.46
CA GLY A 297 10.66 31.23 33.97
C GLY A 297 11.26 32.26 33.00
N ARG A 298 10.65 32.50 31.82
CA ARG A 298 11.09 33.48 30.81
C ARG A 298 10.04 34.55 30.49
N GLY A 299 9.05 34.70 31.37
CA GLY A 299 7.95 35.66 31.22
C GLY A 299 6.78 35.07 30.42
N ASP A 300 6.95 34.92 29.11
CA ASP A 300 5.97 34.29 28.22
C ASP A 300 6.64 33.65 26.99
N LEU A 301 5.85 32.95 26.16
CA LEU A 301 6.34 32.31 24.94
C LEU A 301 6.98 33.29 23.95
N SER A 302 6.48 34.53 23.88
CA SER A 302 7.03 35.53 22.96
C SER A 302 8.40 36.03 23.43
N GLN A 303 8.59 36.22 24.73
CA GLN A 303 9.87 36.60 25.32
C GLN A 303 10.91 35.49 25.16
N ALA A 304 10.51 34.23 25.34
CA ALA A 304 11.38 33.08 25.09
C ALA A 304 11.82 33.02 23.62
N LEU A 305 10.86 33.07 22.67
CA LEU A 305 11.14 32.95 21.25
C LEU A 305 11.92 34.14 20.64
N ARG A 306 11.86 35.33 21.24
CA ARG A 306 12.68 36.48 20.82
C ARG A 306 14.18 36.23 20.94
N GLN A 307 14.60 35.24 21.73
CA GLN A 307 16.02 34.90 21.85
C GLN A 307 16.53 34.09 20.66
N VAL A 308 15.65 33.43 19.91
CA VAL A 308 16.03 32.55 18.80
C VAL A 308 16.70 33.35 17.68
N ARG A 309 17.93 32.96 17.33
CA ARG A 309 18.72 33.55 16.23
C ARG A 309 19.06 32.56 15.11
N SER A 310 18.96 31.26 15.41
CA SER A 310 19.19 30.20 14.44
C SER A 310 18.12 30.20 13.34
N LYS A 311 18.47 29.67 12.16
CA LYS A 311 17.47 29.35 11.15
C LYS A 311 16.67 28.14 11.62
N MET A 312 15.36 28.23 11.59
CA MET A 312 14.48 27.21 12.11
C MET A 312 13.76 26.46 10.99
N LEU A 313 13.71 25.13 11.09
CA LEU A 313 12.77 24.30 10.37
C LEU A 313 11.88 23.56 11.37
N VAL A 314 10.58 23.78 11.29
CA VAL A 314 9.59 23.16 12.18
C VAL A 314 8.73 22.20 11.36
N LEU A 315 8.78 20.92 11.70
CA LEU A 315 8.07 19.85 10.99
C LEU A 315 6.87 19.36 11.80
N GLY A 316 5.66 19.63 11.33
CA GLY A 316 4.44 18.99 11.85
C GLY A 316 4.15 17.66 11.17
N ILE A 317 3.26 16.85 11.74
CA ILE A 317 2.76 15.62 11.10
C ILE A 317 1.23 15.71 10.97
N SER A 318 0.70 15.54 9.75
CA SER A 318 -0.70 15.80 9.41
C SER A 318 -1.72 14.99 10.22
N SER A 319 -1.35 13.77 10.63
CA SER A 319 -2.22 12.84 11.37
C SER A 319 -1.81 12.64 12.84
N ASP A 320 -0.93 13.49 13.36
CA ASP A 320 -0.44 13.36 14.74
C ASP A 320 -1.56 13.57 15.76
N ASN A 321 -1.76 12.58 16.62
CA ASN A 321 -2.72 12.63 17.72
C ASN A 321 -2.08 13.04 19.05
N LEU A 322 -0.75 12.88 19.17
CA LEU A 322 -0.01 13.23 20.37
C LEU A 322 0.33 14.72 20.36
N TYR A 323 0.99 15.18 19.31
CA TYR A 323 1.34 16.59 19.07
C TYR A 323 0.72 17.07 17.77
N PRO A 324 -0.59 17.42 17.78
CA PRO A 324 -1.32 17.81 16.59
C PRO A 324 -0.58 18.84 15.75
N ALA A 325 -0.62 18.70 14.41
CA ALA A 325 0.08 19.59 13.47
C ALA A 325 -0.15 21.08 13.75
N LYS A 326 -1.37 21.45 14.16
CA LYS A 326 -1.75 22.82 14.54
C LYS A 326 -0.98 23.38 15.74
N GLU A 327 -0.64 22.54 16.73
CA GLU A 327 0.12 22.94 17.92
C GLU A 327 1.60 23.13 17.58
N VAL A 328 2.12 22.31 16.67
CA VAL A 328 3.48 22.46 16.12
C VAL A 328 3.58 23.70 15.22
N LEU A 329 2.59 23.90 14.33
CA LEU A 329 2.48 25.09 13.47
C LEU A 329 2.41 26.38 14.27
N PHE A 330 1.65 26.40 15.37
CA PHE A 330 1.57 27.56 16.25
C PHE A 330 2.96 28.06 16.70
N GLY A 331 3.89 27.15 16.98
CA GLY A 331 5.25 27.54 17.35
C GLY A 331 6.01 28.23 16.22
N ALA A 332 5.92 27.71 15.01
CA ALA A 332 6.52 28.31 13.82
C ALA A 332 5.87 29.67 13.48
N ASP A 333 4.55 29.77 13.58
CA ASP A 333 3.82 31.01 13.29
C ASP A 333 4.13 32.11 14.30
N LEU A 334 4.21 31.77 15.60
CA LEU A 334 4.57 32.73 16.63
C LEU A 334 5.99 33.25 16.43
N LEU A 335 6.96 32.36 16.16
CA LEU A 335 8.34 32.78 15.88
C LEU A 335 8.41 33.66 14.62
N ARG A 336 7.67 33.33 13.57
CA ARG A 336 7.60 34.14 12.34
C ARG A 336 7.04 35.53 12.61
N GLN A 337 5.97 35.63 13.41
CA GLN A 337 5.38 36.93 13.79
C GLN A 337 6.34 37.80 14.60
N LEU A 338 7.25 37.19 15.35
CA LEU A 338 8.30 37.88 16.10
C LEU A 338 9.52 38.25 15.24
N GLY A 339 9.51 37.90 13.95
CA GLY A 339 10.58 38.22 12.99
C GLY A 339 11.69 37.18 12.91
N GLY A 340 11.51 35.98 13.47
CA GLY A 340 12.48 34.89 13.37
C GLY A 340 12.51 34.26 11.97
N ASP A 341 13.67 33.73 11.58
CA ASP A 341 13.87 32.97 10.33
C ASP A 341 13.36 31.54 10.52
N VAL A 342 12.11 31.28 10.11
CA VAL A 342 11.45 29.99 10.35
C VAL A 342 10.62 29.49 9.16
N GLN A 343 10.93 28.27 8.75
CA GLN A 343 10.18 27.50 7.79
C GLN A 343 9.30 26.48 8.51
N TYR A 344 8.05 26.36 8.08
CA TYR A 344 7.18 25.26 8.46
C TYR A 344 7.00 24.32 7.28
N ARG A 345 7.08 23.01 7.54
CA ARG A 345 6.70 21.96 6.61
C ARG A 345 5.87 20.91 7.36
N GLU A 346 5.06 20.17 6.62
CA GLU A 346 4.20 19.14 7.18
C GLU A 346 4.52 17.79 6.54
N ILE A 347 4.89 16.83 7.38
CA ILE A 347 5.01 15.41 7.04
C ILE A 347 3.59 14.88 6.90
N ARG A 348 3.20 14.50 5.68
CA ARG A 348 1.86 13.96 5.42
C ARG A 348 1.94 12.45 5.46
N SER A 349 1.29 11.85 6.44
CA SER A 349 1.36 10.40 6.67
C SER A 349 0.12 9.94 7.41
N PRO A 350 -0.41 8.74 7.15
CA PRO A 350 -1.44 8.12 7.98
C PRO A 350 -0.85 7.49 9.26
N HIS A 351 0.46 7.54 9.48
CA HIS A 351 1.08 6.78 10.57
C HIS A 351 1.03 7.44 11.95
N GLY A 352 0.45 8.64 12.08
CA GLY A 352 0.41 9.40 13.34
C GLY A 352 1.78 9.91 13.73
N HIS A 353 1.98 10.18 15.03
CA HIS A 353 3.25 10.63 15.59
C HIS A 353 4.46 9.80 15.14
N ASP A 354 4.31 8.48 14.99
CA ASP A 354 5.41 7.59 14.53
C ASP A 354 5.90 7.91 13.10
N ALA A 355 5.23 8.80 12.34
CA ALA A 355 5.68 9.20 11.01
C ALA A 355 7.08 9.81 10.99
N PHE A 356 7.56 10.43 12.09
CA PHE A 356 8.96 10.91 12.12
C PHE A 356 10.01 9.78 12.07
N LEU A 357 9.61 8.52 12.31
CA LEU A 357 10.45 7.33 12.17
C LEU A 357 10.27 6.63 10.83
N LEU A 358 9.15 6.87 10.13
CA LEU A 358 8.72 6.09 8.97
C LEU A 358 8.83 6.87 7.66
N GLU A 359 8.65 8.19 7.70
CA GLU A 359 8.64 9.07 6.53
C GLU A 359 10.02 9.67 6.27
N THR A 360 11.06 8.85 6.35
CA THR A 360 12.47 9.22 6.19
C THR A 360 12.72 9.92 4.85
N GLN A 361 12.01 9.54 3.79
CA GLN A 361 12.12 10.21 2.49
C GLN A 361 11.60 11.67 2.52
N GLN A 362 10.44 11.92 3.13
CA GLN A 362 9.89 13.28 3.25
C GLN A 362 10.79 14.15 4.13
N ILE A 363 11.20 13.62 5.28
CA ILE A 363 12.09 14.32 6.21
C ILE A 363 13.42 14.62 5.53
N GLY A 364 14.00 13.65 4.83
CA GLY A 364 15.25 13.80 4.10
C GLY A 364 15.17 14.87 3.01
N GLY A 365 14.05 14.94 2.27
CA GLY A 365 13.80 15.99 1.30
C GLY A 365 13.75 17.38 1.93
N PHE A 366 12.98 17.56 3.00
CA PHE A 366 12.93 18.83 3.74
C PHE A 366 14.29 19.23 4.32
N LEU A 367 15.07 18.26 4.81
CA LEU A 367 16.40 18.51 5.34
C LEU A 367 17.38 18.96 4.24
N ARG A 368 17.39 18.32 3.07
CA ARG A 368 18.25 18.75 1.94
C ARG A 368 17.90 20.15 1.47
N GLU A 369 16.61 20.45 1.29
CA GLU A 369 16.14 21.80 0.94
C GLU A 369 16.62 22.83 1.97
N PHE A 370 16.51 22.50 3.26
CA PHE A 370 16.87 23.39 4.35
C PHE A 370 18.39 23.55 4.55
N LEU A 371 19.17 22.50 4.34
CA LEU A 371 20.63 22.50 4.50
C LEU A 371 21.35 23.06 3.28
N ASP A 372 20.92 22.67 2.07
CA ASP A 372 21.65 22.90 0.81
C ASP A 372 20.92 23.85 -0.15
N GLY A 373 19.64 24.19 0.08
CA GLY A 373 18.87 25.09 -0.78
C GLY A 373 18.39 24.45 -2.09
N GLU A 374 18.46 23.12 -2.22
CA GLU A 374 17.91 22.39 -3.36
C GLU A 374 16.39 22.22 -3.22
N GLU A 375 15.59 22.71 -4.18
CA GLU A 375 14.15 22.41 -4.24
C GLU A 375 13.97 20.91 -4.57
N ALA A 376 13.78 20.10 -3.53
CA ALA A 376 13.27 18.75 -3.71
C ALA A 376 11.78 18.83 -4.08
N ALA A 377 11.40 18.25 -5.22
CA ALA A 377 10.00 18.09 -5.58
C ALA A 377 9.28 17.31 -4.49
N LEU A 378 8.40 18.00 -3.76
CA LEU A 378 7.59 17.38 -2.74
C LEU A 378 6.54 16.52 -3.42
N PRO A 379 6.42 15.21 -3.08
CA PRO A 379 5.32 14.42 -3.59
C PRO A 379 4.01 15.12 -3.19
N SER A 380 3.12 15.29 -4.14
CA SER A 380 1.77 15.79 -4.02
C SER A 380 0.99 15.03 -2.93
N VAL A 381 -0.13 15.59 -2.48
CA VAL A 381 -1.03 14.90 -1.53
C VAL A 381 -1.49 13.55 -2.11
N SER A 382 -1.68 13.50 -3.42
CA SER A 382 -2.04 12.28 -4.17
C SER A 382 -0.95 11.21 -4.07
N GLU A 383 0.33 11.59 -4.16
CA GLU A 383 1.48 10.69 -4.04
C GLU A 383 1.64 10.08 -2.65
N ARG A 384 1.28 10.80 -1.59
CA ARG A 384 1.51 10.40 -0.19
C ARG A 384 0.38 9.59 0.43
N GLU A 385 -0.83 9.67 -0.12
CA GLU A 385 -1.97 8.82 0.29
C GLU A 385 -2.10 7.56 -0.56
N ALA A 386 -1.22 7.38 -1.53
CA ALA A 386 -1.31 6.30 -2.49
C ALA A 386 -0.93 4.96 -1.87
N LYS A 387 -1.78 3.96 -2.04
CA LYS A 387 -1.44 2.57 -1.73
C LYS A 387 -0.39 2.09 -2.74
N LEU A 388 0.78 1.71 -2.25
CA LEU A 388 1.82 1.05 -3.05
C LEU A 388 1.36 -0.36 -3.44
N VAL A 389 1.52 -0.71 -4.70
CA VAL A 389 1.22 -2.01 -5.29
C VAL A 389 2.48 -2.52 -5.99
N ARG A 390 3.09 -3.57 -5.45
CA ARG A 390 4.26 -4.23 -6.03
C ARG A 390 3.80 -5.30 -7.02
N LEU A 391 4.08 -5.04 -8.29
CA LEU A 391 3.64 -5.84 -9.42
C LEU A 391 4.77 -6.75 -9.92
N GLY A 392 4.49 -8.03 -10.06
CA GLY A 392 5.35 -8.97 -10.77
C GLY A 392 4.87 -9.19 -12.20
N LEU A 393 5.77 -9.24 -13.18
CA LEU A 393 5.48 -9.61 -14.57
C LEU A 393 6.03 -11.01 -14.87
N LEU A 394 5.16 -11.96 -15.19
CA LEU A 394 5.54 -13.30 -15.65
C LEU A 394 5.42 -13.35 -17.18
N GLY A 395 6.52 -13.06 -17.88
CA GLY A 395 6.61 -12.86 -19.32
C GLY A 395 7.01 -11.42 -19.67
N GLY A 396 8.04 -11.26 -20.52
CA GLY A 396 8.63 -9.99 -20.94
C GLY A 396 8.45 -9.69 -22.44
N GLY A 397 7.42 -10.26 -23.06
CA GLY A 397 7.08 -10.05 -24.48
C GLY A 397 6.53 -8.65 -24.79
N GLU A 398 6.09 -8.42 -26.03
CA GLU A 398 5.59 -7.11 -26.49
C GLU A 398 4.43 -6.58 -25.64
N LEU A 399 3.48 -7.43 -25.22
CA LEU A 399 2.39 -7.00 -24.33
C LEU A 399 2.90 -6.50 -22.97
N ALA A 400 3.99 -7.07 -22.44
CA ALA A 400 4.60 -6.58 -21.21
C ALA A 400 5.16 -5.18 -21.42
N LYS A 401 5.84 -4.94 -22.55
CA LYS A 401 6.36 -3.61 -22.92
C LYS A 401 5.24 -2.58 -23.08
N ASP A 402 4.20 -2.93 -23.84
CA ASP A 402 3.01 -2.08 -24.03
C ASP A 402 2.38 -1.73 -22.67
N PHE A 403 2.30 -2.69 -21.75
CA PHE A 403 1.77 -2.48 -20.42
C PHE A 403 2.66 -1.60 -19.52
N VAL A 404 3.98 -1.81 -19.54
CA VAL A 404 4.93 -0.95 -18.81
C VAL A 404 4.89 0.48 -19.33
N GLN A 405 4.86 0.65 -20.65
CA GLN A 405 4.73 1.96 -21.27
C GLN A 405 3.41 2.63 -20.86
N LEU A 406 2.29 1.91 -20.93
CA LEU A 406 0.99 2.42 -20.51
C LEU A 406 0.96 2.84 -19.02
N LEU A 407 1.57 2.03 -18.14
CA LEU A 407 1.68 2.37 -16.72
C LEU A 407 2.44 3.67 -16.51
N HIS A 408 3.53 3.89 -17.25
CA HIS A 408 4.31 5.12 -17.16
C HIS A 408 3.52 6.32 -17.70
N GLU A 409 2.84 6.16 -18.84
CA GLU A 409 2.02 7.22 -19.46
C GLU A 409 0.83 7.63 -18.57
N GLN A 410 0.28 6.73 -17.76
CA GLN A 410 -0.88 6.99 -16.89
C GLN A 410 -0.53 7.12 -15.40
N GLU A 411 0.74 7.14 -15.02
CA GLU A 411 1.19 7.13 -13.62
C GLU A 411 0.51 8.23 -12.80
N GLU A 412 0.54 9.47 -13.29
CA GLU A 412 -0.09 10.63 -12.62
C GLU A 412 -1.61 10.46 -12.50
N GLN A 413 -2.28 10.01 -13.56
CA GLN A 413 -3.72 9.80 -13.55
C GLN A 413 -4.14 8.69 -12.57
N ILE A 414 -3.41 7.57 -12.55
CA ILE A 414 -3.64 6.45 -11.63
C ILE A 414 -3.51 6.94 -10.19
N LEU A 415 -2.51 7.75 -9.94
CA LEU A 415 -2.20 8.28 -8.62
C LEU A 415 -3.25 9.26 -8.13
N GLU A 416 -3.65 10.20 -8.98
CA GLU A 416 -4.66 11.20 -8.66
C GLU A 416 -6.06 10.59 -8.52
N GLN A 417 -6.49 9.78 -9.48
CA GLN A 417 -7.85 9.25 -9.53
C GLN A 417 -8.03 8.06 -8.61
N HIS A 418 -7.02 7.18 -8.54
CA HIS A 418 -7.13 5.89 -7.87
C HIS A 418 -6.38 5.77 -6.56
N ARG A 419 -5.53 6.76 -6.21
CA ARG A 419 -4.68 6.70 -5.01
C ARG A 419 -3.87 5.41 -4.97
N LEU A 420 -3.36 4.98 -6.13
CA LEU A 420 -2.49 3.82 -6.26
C LEU A 420 -1.14 4.27 -6.80
N ARG A 421 -0.07 3.70 -6.25
CA ARG A 421 1.27 3.77 -6.83
C ARG A 421 1.66 2.36 -7.24
N ILE A 422 1.87 2.14 -8.53
CA ILE A 422 2.17 0.81 -9.07
C ILE A 422 3.66 0.75 -9.37
N GLU A 423 4.36 -0.17 -8.71
CA GLU A 423 5.80 -0.40 -8.91
C GLU A 423 6.01 -1.78 -9.49
N ILE A 424 6.72 -1.88 -10.62
CA ILE A 424 7.11 -3.18 -11.16
C ILE A 424 8.29 -3.69 -10.34
N ALA A 425 8.04 -4.64 -9.45
CA ALA A 425 9.04 -5.14 -8.51
C ALA A 425 9.97 -6.17 -9.14
N ALA A 426 9.46 -6.99 -10.07
CA ALA A 426 10.24 -8.02 -10.76
C ALA A 426 9.62 -8.43 -12.10
N VAL A 427 10.48 -8.84 -13.02
CA VAL A 427 10.11 -9.40 -14.34
C VAL A 427 10.75 -10.77 -14.49
N CYS A 428 9.98 -11.75 -14.96
CA CYS A 428 10.47 -13.08 -15.28
C CYS A 428 10.31 -13.37 -16.77
N ASP A 429 11.39 -13.67 -17.46
CA ASP A 429 11.37 -14.13 -18.84
C ASP A 429 12.52 -15.12 -19.10
N PRO A 430 12.28 -16.28 -19.75
CA PRO A 430 13.34 -17.25 -20.03
C PRO A 430 14.43 -16.71 -20.97
N ASP A 431 14.13 -15.69 -21.77
CA ASP A 431 15.09 -15.05 -22.67
C ASP A 431 15.91 -14.00 -21.91
N ALA A 432 17.13 -14.39 -21.51
CA ALA A 432 18.04 -13.52 -20.77
C ALA A 432 18.48 -12.27 -21.56
N GLU A 433 18.37 -12.26 -22.89
CA GLU A 433 18.69 -11.07 -23.70
C GLU A 433 17.67 -9.95 -23.47
N ARG A 434 16.44 -10.28 -23.05
CA ARG A 434 15.39 -9.30 -22.70
C ARG A 434 15.64 -8.57 -21.39
N ALA A 435 16.60 -8.99 -20.58
CA ALA A 435 16.95 -8.28 -19.35
C ALA A 435 17.35 -6.82 -19.62
N GLY A 436 17.96 -6.54 -20.79
CA GLY A 436 18.31 -5.18 -21.21
C GLY A 436 17.12 -4.28 -21.53
N GLU A 437 15.94 -4.86 -21.81
CA GLU A 437 14.70 -4.12 -22.09
C GLU A 437 13.99 -3.67 -20.80
N PHE A 438 14.40 -4.20 -19.64
CA PHE A 438 13.85 -3.93 -18.31
C PHE A 438 14.93 -3.44 -17.34
N GLU A 439 15.83 -2.58 -17.82
CA GLU A 439 16.99 -2.10 -17.07
C GLU A 439 16.58 -1.41 -15.75
N GLY A 440 17.21 -1.78 -14.65
CA GLY A 440 16.89 -1.28 -13.30
C GLY A 440 15.83 -2.08 -12.53
N LEU A 441 15.16 -3.05 -13.17
CA LEU A 441 14.21 -3.96 -12.51
C LEU A 441 14.87 -5.29 -12.12
N ARG A 442 14.31 -5.98 -11.12
CA ARG A 442 14.78 -7.34 -10.76
C ARG A 442 14.34 -8.32 -11.84
N PHE A 443 15.30 -8.80 -12.63
CA PHE A 443 15.06 -9.80 -13.67
C PHE A 443 15.30 -11.24 -13.16
N ARG A 444 14.45 -12.17 -13.58
CA ARG A 444 14.58 -13.62 -13.32
C ARG A 444 14.42 -14.39 -14.63
N SER A 445 15.32 -15.33 -14.88
CA SER A 445 15.20 -16.26 -16.01
C SER A 445 14.51 -17.57 -15.64
N ASP A 446 14.40 -17.88 -14.34
CA ASP A 446 13.76 -19.09 -13.82
C ASP A 446 12.36 -18.78 -13.26
N PRO A 447 11.29 -19.29 -13.89
CA PRO A 447 9.91 -19.15 -13.41
C PRO A 447 9.67 -19.77 -12.03
N ALA A 448 10.41 -20.81 -11.64
CA ALA A 448 10.27 -21.43 -10.32
C ALA A 448 10.82 -20.51 -9.22
N ALA A 449 12.00 -19.92 -9.43
CA ALA A 449 12.53 -18.89 -8.55
C ALA A 449 11.60 -17.67 -8.47
N PHE A 450 11.07 -17.20 -9.60
CA PHE A 450 10.12 -16.09 -9.64
C PHE A 450 8.84 -16.38 -8.84
N ALA A 451 8.32 -17.61 -8.93
CA ALA A 451 7.14 -18.05 -8.16
C ALA A 451 7.35 -18.05 -6.64
N THR A 452 8.59 -17.90 -6.17
CA THR A 452 8.95 -17.77 -4.75
C THR A 452 9.30 -16.35 -4.31
N GLU A 453 9.29 -15.36 -5.22
CA GLU A 453 9.59 -13.96 -4.88
C GLU A 453 8.70 -13.48 -3.72
N GLU A 454 9.36 -12.88 -2.73
CA GLU A 454 8.72 -12.23 -1.59
C GLU A 454 8.39 -10.78 -1.98
N GLU A 455 7.44 -10.15 -1.28
CA GLU A 455 7.08 -8.73 -1.52
C GLU A 455 6.32 -8.43 -2.84
N LEU A 456 5.60 -9.39 -3.43
CA LEU A 456 4.65 -9.12 -4.53
C LEU A 456 3.21 -9.03 -4.01
N ASP A 457 2.48 -7.99 -4.44
CA ASP A 457 1.06 -7.80 -4.13
C ASP A 457 0.16 -8.40 -5.23
N LEU A 458 0.63 -8.39 -6.48
CA LEU A 458 -0.10 -8.86 -7.66
C LEU A 458 0.89 -9.37 -8.72
N VAL A 459 0.46 -10.32 -9.55
CA VAL A 459 1.21 -10.80 -10.71
C VAL A 459 0.39 -10.65 -11.99
N LEU A 460 1.01 -10.16 -13.07
CA LEU A 460 0.51 -10.30 -14.44
C LEU A 460 1.16 -11.53 -15.08
N GLU A 461 0.35 -12.50 -15.45
CA GLU A 461 0.77 -13.60 -16.32
C GLU A 461 0.66 -13.14 -17.78
N LEU A 462 1.78 -13.12 -18.49
CA LEU A 462 1.95 -12.60 -19.85
C LEU A 462 2.73 -13.59 -20.74
N THR A 463 2.84 -14.86 -20.34
CA THR A 463 3.57 -15.88 -21.12
C THR A 463 2.74 -16.39 -22.29
N GLY A 464 1.41 -16.32 -22.17
CA GLY A 464 0.47 -16.71 -23.23
C GLY A 464 0.42 -18.22 -23.51
N ASN A 465 1.02 -19.04 -22.65
CA ASN A 465 1.07 -20.49 -22.79
C ASN A 465 0.58 -21.22 -21.52
N LEU A 466 0.40 -22.53 -21.62
CA LEU A 466 -0.13 -23.36 -20.52
C LEU A 466 0.93 -23.76 -19.49
N ASP A 467 2.23 -23.63 -19.82
CA ASP A 467 3.34 -24.08 -18.98
C ASP A 467 3.48 -23.23 -17.70
N CYS A 468 2.87 -22.04 -17.66
CA CYS A 468 2.84 -21.16 -16.50
C CYS A 468 1.86 -21.59 -15.38
N LYS A 469 1.06 -22.64 -15.61
CA LYS A 469 -0.04 -23.04 -14.70
C LYS A 469 0.43 -23.28 -13.28
N ASP A 470 1.56 -23.95 -13.10
CA ASP A 470 2.08 -24.28 -11.77
C ASP A 470 2.62 -23.04 -11.03
N GLN A 471 3.22 -22.09 -11.75
CA GLN A 471 3.66 -20.81 -11.20
C GLN A 471 2.48 -19.95 -10.79
N VAL A 472 1.44 -19.86 -11.63
CA VAL A 472 0.18 -19.17 -11.30
C VAL A 472 -0.46 -19.79 -10.05
N ALA A 473 -0.55 -21.13 -9.99
CA ALA A 473 -1.08 -21.82 -8.83
C ALA A 473 -0.27 -21.55 -7.56
N SER A 474 1.07 -21.48 -7.67
CA SER A 474 1.95 -21.11 -6.56
C SER A 474 1.61 -19.73 -5.99
N PHE A 475 1.51 -18.70 -6.83
CA PHE A 475 1.14 -17.35 -6.39
C PHE A 475 -0.24 -17.31 -5.72
N LEU A 476 -1.25 -17.92 -6.34
CA LEU A 476 -2.60 -17.97 -5.80
C LEU A 476 -2.64 -18.67 -4.44
N SER A 477 -1.90 -19.77 -4.28
CA SER A 477 -1.83 -20.52 -3.01
C SER A 477 -1.24 -19.69 -1.86
N ARG A 478 -0.39 -18.70 -2.17
CA ARG A 478 0.24 -17.78 -1.22
C ARG A 478 -0.62 -16.55 -0.91
N GLY A 479 -1.81 -16.44 -1.50
CA GLY A 479 -2.68 -15.28 -1.34
C GLY A 479 -2.37 -14.12 -2.28
N ILE A 480 -1.49 -14.31 -3.27
CA ILE A 480 -1.17 -13.30 -4.29
C ILE A 480 -2.14 -13.44 -5.45
N SER A 481 -2.80 -12.36 -5.84
CA SER A 481 -3.77 -12.39 -6.96
C SER A 481 -3.04 -12.33 -8.30
N VAL A 482 -3.59 -13.02 -9.30
CA VAL A 482 -2.99 -13.12 -10.64
C VAL A 482 -3.99 -12.63 -11.69
N LEU A 483 -3.53 -11.71 -12.54
CA LEU A 483 -4.22 -11.28 -13.76
C LEU A 483 -3.63 -12.03 -14.96
N SER A 484 -4.48 -12.50 -15.88
CA SER A 484 -4.02 -13.19 -17.10
C SER A 484 -4.88 -12.80 -18.31
N PRO A 485 -4.29 -12.38 -19.45
CA PRO A 485 -4.98 -12.24 -20.72
C PRO A 485 -5.08 -13.57 -21.50
N SER A 486 -4.50 -14.66 -20.99
CA SER A 486 -4.37 -15.92 -21.73
C SER A 486 -5.69 -16.67 -21.83
N LYS A 487 -6.31 -16.61 -23.01
CA LYS A 487 -7.52 -17.39 -23.32
C LYS A 487 -7.29 -18.89 -23.20
N ALA A 488 -6.10 -19.35 -23.59
CA ALA A 488 -5.71 -20.75 -23.49
C ALA A 488 -5.68 -21.22 -22.02
N LEU A 489 -5.01 -20.45 -21.15
CA LEU A 489 -4.93 -20.75 -19.72
C LEU A 489 -6.31 -20.71 -19.06
N ALA A 490 -7.10 -19.68 -19.35
CA ALA A 490 -8.46 -19.55 -18.82
C ALA A 490 -9.36 -20.72 -19.24
N ARG A 491 -9.26 -21.18 -20.50
CA ARG A 491 -10.04 -22.33 -20.98
C ARG A 491 -9.61 -23.64 -20.33
N ALA A 492 -8.31 -23.89 -20.25
CA ALA A 492 -7.79 -25.17 -19.78
C ALA A 492 -7.86 -25.31 -18.24
N HIS A 493 -7.57 -24.23 -17.52
CA HIS A 493 -7.34 -24.25 -16.08
C HIS A 493 -8.09 -23.16 -15.30
N GLY A 494 -8.89 -22.30 -15.95
CA GLY A 494 -9.52 -21.16 -15.29
C GLY A 494 -10.39 -21.54 -14.09
N GLU A 495 -11.22 -22.58 -14.20
CA GLU A 495 -12.05 -23.04 -13.08
C GLU A 495 -11.22 -23.55 -11.89
N GLU A 496 -10.19 -24.36 -12.18
CA GLU A 496 -9.26 -24.90 -11.17
C GLU A 496 -8.52 -23.76 -10.44
N LEU A 497 -8.03 -22.77 -11.19
CA LEU A 497 -7.29 -21.63 -10.66
C LEU A 497 -8.19 -20.68 -9.87
N GLU A 498 -9.42 -20.40 -10.32
CA GLU A 498 -10.37 -19.60 -9.55
C GLU A 498 -10.79 -20.29 -8.24
N GLN A 499 -10.97 -21.62 -8.25
CA GLN A 499 -11.24 -22.39 -7.03
C GLN A 499 -10.07 -22.34 -6.05
N LEU A 500 -8.85 -22.43 -6.57
CA LEU A 500 -7.64 -22.33 -5.76
C LEU A 500 -7.50 -20.94 -5.14
N ALA A 501 -7.65 -19.88 -5.94
CA ALA A 501 -7.60 -18.50 -5.50
C ALA A 501 -8.59 -18.23 -4.35
N ALA A 502 -9.83 -18.72 -4.50
CA ALA A 502 -10.87 -18.56 -3.50
C ALA A 502 -10.54 -19.21 -2.14
N LYS A 503 -9.67 -20.23 -2.09
CA LYS A 503 -9.24 -20.86 -0.83
C LYS A 503 -8.23 -20.02 -0.07
N SER A 504 -7.49 -19.17 -0.76
CA SER A 504 -6.38 -18.37 -0.21
C SER A 504 -6.71 -16.89 -0.08
N ALA A 505 -7.99 -16.51 -0.24
CA ALA A 505 -8.44 -15.11 -0.27
C ALA A 505 -7.74 -14.25 -1.35
N SER A 506 -7.27 -14.88 -2.43
CA SER A 506 -6.74 -14.23 -3.63
C SER A 506 -7.74 -14.34 -4.79
N GLN A 507 -7.44 -13.71 -5.92
CA GLN A 507 -8.25 -13.77 -7.12
C GLN A 507 -7.42 -14.18 -8.33
N PHE A 508 -7.99 -15.04 -9.18
CA PHE A 508 -7.52 -15.27 -10.54
C PHE A 508 -8.48 -14.55 -11.49
N VAL A 509 -8.00 -13.54 -12.21
CA VAL A 509 -8.83 -12.67 -13.04
C VAL A 509 -8.30 -12.67 -14.46
N TYR A 510 -9.18 -12.91 -15.41
CA TYR A 510 -8.83 -12.99 -16.83
C TYR A 510 -9.89 -12.36 -17.74
N ARG A 511 -10.91 -11.73 -17.17
CA ARG A 511 -12.19 -11.54 -17.87
C ARG A 511 -12.19 -10.30 -18.75
N ASP A 512 -11.76 -9.14 -18.24
CA ASP A 512 -11.70 -7.92 -19.04
C ASP A 512 -10.63 -8.05 -20.11
N ALA A 513 -9.49 -8.67 -19.77
CA ALA A 513 -8.40 -8.93 -20.70
C ALA A 513 -8.80 -9.84 -21.87
N ILE A 514 -9.59 -10.91 -21.63
CA ILE A 514 -10.13 -11.75 -22.72
C ILE A 514 -11.16 -11.00 -23.57
N ALA A 515 -11.89 -10.07 -22.96
CA ALA A 515 -12.87 -9.25 -23.64
C ALA A 515 -12.30 -7.94 -24.21
N ALA A 516 -10.99 -7.71 -24.09
CA ALA A 516 -10.33 -6.44 -24.37
C ALA A 516 -10.36 -6.03 -25.85
N SER A 517 -10.47 -7.00 -26.77
CA SER A 517 -10.71 -6.73 -28.19
C SER A 517 -12.03 -6.01 -28.46
N TRP A 518 -12.88 -5.84 -27.43
CA TRP A 518 -14.06 -5.01 -27.48
C TRP A 518 -13.87 -3.66 -26.77
N PRO A 519 -13.82 -2.56 -27.55
CA PRO A 519 -13.95 -1.14 -27.22
C PRO A 519 -14.20 -0.67 -25.78
N LEU A 520 -15.29 -1.15 -25.20
CA LEU A 520 -16.18 -0.31 -24.39
C LEU A 520 -16.72 -0.96 -23.12
N LEU A 521 -16.14 -2.07 -22.65
CA LEU A 521 -16.53 -2.63 -21.34
C LEU A 521 -16.60 -1.52 -20.26
N ASN A 522 -15.61 -0.61 -20.24
CA ASN A 522 -15.54 0.48 -19.26
C ASN A 522 -16.57 1.62 -19.47
N THR A 523 -17.07 1.84 -20.68
CA THR A 523 -18.06 2.92 -20.94
C THR A 523 -19.51 2.46 -20.74
N SER A 524 -19.73 1.14 -20.82
CA SER A 524 -21.06 0.55 -20.63
C SER A 524 -21.44 0.37 -19.15
N ASP A 525 -20.49 0.47 -18.21
CA ASP A 525 -20.72 0.19 -16.79
C ASP A 525 -21.82 1.06 -16.16
N ARG A 526 -21.83 2.37 -16.44
CA ARG A 526 -22.89 3.25 -15.93
C ARG A 526 -24.26 2.86 -16.48
N LEU A 527 -24.32 2.43 -17.74
CA LEU A 527 -25.56 2.00 -18.39
C LEU A 527 -26.06 0.68 -17.79
N LEU A 528 -25.16 -0.28 -17.59
CA LEU A 528 -25.46 -1.57 -16.96
C LEU A 528 -25.86 -1.40 -15.48
N GLN A 529 -25.37 -0.37 -14.78
CA GLN A 529 -25.73 -0.06 -13.40
C GLN A 529 -27.10 0.64 -13.24
N GLN A 530 -27.43 1.57 -14.15
CA GLN A 530 -28.60 2.46 -13.97
C GLN A 530 -29.87 1.96 -14.66
N GLY A 531 -29.72 1.16 -15.73
CA GLY A 531 -30.82 0.52 -16.44
C GLY A 531 -30.96 -0.96 -16.08
N GLN A 532 -32.19 -1.47 -15.95
CA GLN A 532 -32.38 -2.93 -15.94
C GLN A 532 -32.24 -3.40 -17.38
N VAL A 533 -31.17 -4.14 -17.68
CA VAL A 533 -30.95 -4.75 -18.98
C VAL A 533 -32.07 -5.76 -19.25
N ARG A 534 -32.68 -5.65 -20.44
CA ARG A 534 -33.74 -6.55 -20.94
C ARG A 534 -33.22 -7.55 -21.95
N SER A 535 -32.36 -7.11 -22.86
CA SER A 535 -31.76 -7.98 -23.87
C SER A 535 -30.34 -7.55 -24.23
N ILE A 536 -29.51 -8.52 -24.59
CA ILE A 536 -28.17 -8.34 -25.14
C ILE A 536 -28.11 -9.14 -26.43
N ARG A 537 -27.68 -8.51 -27.53
CA ARG A 537 -27.49 -9.14 -28.83
C ARG A 537 -26.13 -8.70 -29.37
N ALA A 538 -25.23 -9.63 -29.66
CA ALA A 538 -23.85 -9.28 -29.97
C ALA A 538 -23.16 -10.20 -31.00
N MET A 539 -22.31 -9.59 -31.83
CA MET A 539 -21.30 -10.22 -32.69
C MET A 539 -19.93 -9.95 -32.07
N PHE A 540 -19.41 -10.92 -31.32
CA PHE A 540 -18.18 -10.76 -30.52
C PHE A 540 -16.90 -11.25 -31.19
N SER A 541 -16.98 -12.03 -32.27
CA SER A 541 -15.83 -12.65 -32.93
C SER A 541 -15.72 -12.16 -34.38
N ALA A 542 -14.72 -11.32 -34.66
CA ALA A 542 -14.42 -10.88 -36.02
C ALA A 542 -13.95 -12.05 -36.89
N THR A 543 -13.15 -12.98 -36.33
CA THR A 543 -12.77 -14.25 -36.95
C THR A 543 -13.99 -14.99 -37.51
N CYS A 544 -15.01 -15.25 -36.68
CA CYS A 544 -16.21 -15.95 -37.16
C CYS A 544 -17.02 -15.10 -38.15
N ASN A 545 -17.11 -13.79 -37.95
CA ASN A 545 -17.83 -12.91 -38.87
C ASN A 545 -17.21 -12.94 -40.27
N ARG A 546 -15.88 -12.86 -40.37
CA ARG A 546 -15.13 -12.92 -41.63
C ARG A 546 -15.24 -14.30 -42.29
N VAL A 547 -15.07 -15.38 -41.52
CA VAL A 547 -15.20 -16.75 -42.05
C VAL A 547 -16.61 -16.99 -42.61
N LEU A 548 -17.66 -16.52 -41.94
CA LEU A 548 -19.03 -16.64 -42.43
C LEU A 548 -19.28 -15.81 -43.70
N GLU A 549 -18.65 -14.65 -43.84
CA GLU A 549 -18.69 -13.87 -45.09
C GLU A 549 -18.00 -14.57 -46.23
N GLU A 550 -16.81 -15.11 -45.99
CA GLU A 550 -16.08 -15.85 -47.02
C GLU A 550 -16.82 -17.12 -47.46
N LEU A 551 -17.49 -17.79 -46.51
CA LEU A 551 -18.32 -18.98 -46.75
C LEU A 551 -19.54 -18.71 -47.65
N THR A 552 -19.90 -17.45 -47.90
CA THR A 552 -20.89 -17.09 -48.93
C THR A 552 -20.39 -17.35 -50.36
N SER A 553 -19.07 -17.44 -50.54
CA SER A 553 -18.41 -17.55 -51.85
C SER A 553 -17.51 -18.78 -52.00
N THR A 554 -17.15 -19.47 -50.92
CA THR A 554 -16.33 -20.69 -50.93
C THR A 554 -17.19 -21.96 -50.75
N SER A 555 -16.67 -23.12 -51.16
CA SER A 555 -17.43 -24.38 -51.11
C SER A 555 -17.33 -25.07 -49.75
N THR A 556 -16.30 -24.78 -48.96
CA THR A 556 -16.10 -25.38 -47.63
C THR A 556 -15.71 -24.34 -46.58
N LEU A 557 -15.93 -24.68 -45.31
CA LEU A 557 -15.47 -23.90 -44.15
C LEU A 557 -13.94 -23.79 -44.10
N GLU A 558 -13.23 -24.85 -44.50
CA GLU A 558 -11.76 -24.87 -44.55
C GLU A 558 -11.23 -23.88 -45.59
N GLU A 559 -11.86 -23.79 -46.76
CA GLU A 559 -11.52 -22.79 -47.78
C GLU A 559 -11.78 -21.36 -47.29
N ALA A 560 -12.94 -21.12 -46.65
CA ALA A 560 -13.28 -19.82 -46.08
C ALA A 560 -12.27 -19.39 -45.01
N LEU A 561 -11.91 -20.30 -44.12
CA LEU A 561 -10.93 -20.05 -43.06
C LEU A 561 -9.55 -19.74 -43.63
N LYS A 562 -9.08 -20.52 -44.61
CA LYS A 562 -7.78 -20.30 -45.24
C LYS A 562 -7.72 -18.94 -45.93
N LYS A 563 -8.81 -18.51 -46.58
CA LYS A 563 -8.89 -17.19 -47.20
C LYS A 563 -8.88 -16.07 -46.17
N ALA A 564 -9.66 -16.20 -45.09
CA ALA A 564 -9.65 -15.23 -44.00
C ALA A 564 -8.28 -15.12 -43.30
N GLN A 565 -7.54 -16.23 -43.15
CA GLN A 565 -6.17 -16.25 -42.63
C GLN A 565 -5.17 -15.57 -43.58
N GLN A 566 -5.29 -15.77 -44.90
CA GLN A 566 -4.41 -15.13 -45.89
C GLN A 566 -4.53 -13.61 -45.90
N GLU A 567 -5.69 -13.08 -45.51
CA GLU A 567 -5.95 -11.64 -45.39
C GLU A 567 -5.49 -11.06 -44.05
N GLY A 568 -4.94 -11.88 -43.14
CA GLY A 568 -4.48 -11.45 -41.82
C GLY A 568 -5.61 -11.15 -40.83
N LEU A 569 -6.80 -11.70 -41.05
CA LEU A 569 -8.02 -11.37 -40.30
C LEU A 569 -8.44 -12.47 -39.31
N CYS A 570 -7.61 -13.51 -39.15
CA CYS A 570 -7.84 -14.64 -38.23
C CYS A 570 -6.54 -15.02 -37.54
N ASP A 571 -6.62 -15.33 -36.26
CA ASP A 571 -5.49 -15.86 -35.50
C ASP A 571 -4.99 -17.20 -36.11
N PRO A 572 -3.68 -17.51 -35.97
CA PRO A 572 -3.10 -18.77 -36.45
C PRO A 572 -3.80 -20.01 -35.88
N ASP A 573 -4.26 -19.95 -34.62
CA ASP A 573 -5.13 -20.96 -34.01
C ASP A 573 -6.53 -20.36 -33.70
N PRO A 574 -7.51 -20.53 -34.60
CA PRO A 574 -8.84 -19.93 -34.48
C PRO A 574 -9.81 -20.77 -33.65
N GLN A 575 -9.38 -21.89 -33.02
CA GLN A 575 -10.32 -22.83 -32.38
C GLN A 575 -11.19 -22.20 -31.29
N LEU A 576 -10.65 -21.23 -30.53
CA LEU A 576 -11.39 -20.55 -29.47
C LEU A 576 -12.51 -19.65 -30.01
N ASP A 577 -12.30 -19.06 -31.18
CA ASP A 577 -13.31 -18.30 -31.92
C ASP A 577 -14.34 -19.23 -32.57
N LEU A 578 -13.87 -20.20 -33.36
CA LEU A 578 -14.73 -21.08 -34.14
C LEU A 578 -15.64 -21.95 -33.26
N SER A 579 -15.20 -22.30 -32.03
CA SER A 579 -16.01 -23.02 -31.04
C SER A 579 -17.02 -22.13 -30.32
N ALA A 580 -17.02 -20.83 -30.60
CA ALA A 580 -17.80 -19.79 -29.93
C ALA A 580 -17.50 -19.62 -28.43
N TRP A 581 -16.42 -20.21 -27.93
CA TRP A 581 -16.04 -20.10 -26.52
C TRP A 581 -15.71 -18.65 -26.14
N ASP A 582 -14.93 -17.94 -26.97
CA ASP A 582 -14.59 -16.53 -26.75
C ASP A 582 -15.85 -15.64 -26.65
N SER A 583 -16.78 -15.84 -27.59
CA SER A 583 -18.07 -15.14 -27.60
C SER A 583 -18.94 -15.48 -26.39
N ALA A 584 -18.88 -16.72 -25.90
CA ALA A 584 -19.60 -17.15 -24.70
C ALA A 584 -19.02 -16.52 -23.43
N GLN A 585 -17.69 -16.41 -23.30
CA GLN A 585 -17.07 -15.72 -22.18
C GLN A 585 -17.42 -14.23 -22.16
N LYS A 586 -17.38 -13.56 -23.32
CA LYS A 586 -17.78 -12.15 -23.46
C LYS A 586 -19.26 -11.93 -23.07
N LEU A 587 -20.16 -12.83 -23.47
CA LEU A 587 -21.57 -12.77 -23.07
C LEU A 587 -21.76 -13.02 -21.56
N ALA A 588 -21.11 -14.05 -21.01
CA ALA A 588 -21.15 -14.37 -19.58
C ALA A 588 -20.64 -13.19 -18.73
N HIS A 589 -19.57 -12.56 -19.19
CA HIS A 589 -18.99 -11.38 -18.56
C HIS A 589 -19.98 -10.21 -18.52
N LEU A 590 -20.61 -9.87 -19.64
CA LEU A 590 -21.63 -8.82 -19.69
C LEU A 590 -22.84 -9.10 -18.82
N LEU A 591 -23.33 -10.34 -18.82
CA LEU A 591 -24.43 -10.74 -17.95
C LEU A 591 -24.06 -10.64 -16.48
N THR A 592 -22.82 -10.99 -16.13
CA THR A 592 -22.30 -10.83 -14.78
C THR A 592 -22.30 -9.36 -14.36
N ARG A 593 -21.84 -8.46 -15.25
CA ARG A 593 -21.89 -7.01 -15.00
C ARG A 593 -23.33 -6.49 -14.87
N ALA A 594 -24.23 -6.90 -15.75
CA ALA A 594 -25.63 -6.47 -15.76
C ALA A 594 -26.43 -6.93 -14.53
N LEU A 595 -26.12 -8.11 -13.99
CA LEU A 595 -26.90 -8.75 -12.92
C LEU A 595 -26.25 -8.61 -11.54
N GLY A 596 -24.96 -8.25 -11.47
CA GLY A 596 -24.19 -8.26 -10.23
C GLY A 596 -24.04 -9.65 -9.61
N LYS A 597 -24.19 -10.72 -10.40
CA LYS A 597 -24.08 -12.12 -9.99
C LYS A 597 -23.23 -12.88 -11.00
N ARG A 598 -22.41 -13.82 -10.55
CA ARG A 598 -21.56 -14.61 -11.43
C ARG A 598 -22.42 -15.42 -12.41
N VAL A 599 -22.22 -15.20 -13.71
CA VAL A 599 -22.88 -15.95 -14.78
C VAL A 599 -21.85 -16.81 -15.50
N THR A 600 -22.17 -18.07 -15.71
CA THR A 600 -21.43 -18.96 -16.61
C THR A 600 -22.38 -19.46 -17.68
N LEU A 601 -21.90 -19.62 -18.92
CA LEU A 601 -22.67 -20.23 -20.00
C LEU A 601 -22.31 -21.72 -20.08
N PRO A 602 -23.25 -22.64 -19.79
CA PRO A 602 -23.06 -24.06 -20.02
C PRO A 602 -22.78 -24.38 -21.49
N GLN A 603 -22.00 -25.44 -21.75
CA GLN A 603 -21.58 -25.82 -23.10
C GLN A 603 -22.77 -26.11 -24.03
N GLU A 604 -23.87 -26.63 -23.50
CA GLU A 604 -25.10 -26.88 -24.25
C GLU A 604 -25.80 -25.62 -24.80
N LEU A 605 -25.41 -24.44 -24.32
CA LEU A 605 -25.91 -23.14 -24.82
C LEU A 605 -24.95 -22.48 -25.81
N VAL A 606 -23.81 -23.12 -26.11
CA VAL A 606 -22.75 -22.60 -26.95
C VAL A 606 -22.55 -23.52 -28.15
N ARG A 607 -22.81 -22.99 -29.35
CA ARG A 607 -22.59 -23.70 -30.61
C ARG A 607 -21.74 -22.83 -31.53
N GLY A 608 -20.62 -23.37 -31.98
CA GLY A 608 -19.68 -22.72 -32.88
C GLY A 608 -20.11 -22.78 -34.36
N ILE A 609 -19.18 -22.43 -35.26
CA ILE A 609 -19.37 -22.54 -36.72
C ILE A 609 -18.72 -23.77 -37.34
N HIS A 610 -18.07 -24.64 -36.54
CA HIS A 610 -17.37 -25.83 -37.03
C HIS A 610 -18.25 -26.78 -37.85
N ASP A 611 -19.47 -27.01 -37.39
CA ASP A 611 -20.40 -27.99 -37.99
C ASP A 611 -21.37 -27.35 -39.00
N LEU A 612 -21.07 -26.12 -39.45
CA LEU A 612 -21.97 -25.35 -40.30
C LEU A 612 -21.86 -25.79 -41.77
N ASN A 613 -22.99 -26.12 -42.39
CA ASN A 613 -23.04 -26.48 -43.80
C ASN A 613 -22.85 -25.22 -44.70
N ALA A 614 -21.85 -25.23 -45.59
CA ALA A 614 -21.57 -24.14 -46.52
C ALA A 614 -22.78 -23.83 -47.42
N GLU A 615 -23.49 -24.86 -47.88
CA GLU A 615 -24.66 -24.72 -48.75
C GLU A 615 -25.81 -23.98 -48.04
N LEU A 616 -25.94 -24.14 -46.72
CA LEU A 616 -26.92 -23.43 -45.92
C LEU A 616 -26.62 -21.93 -45.87
N VAL A 617 -25.35 -21.54 -45.72
CA VAL A 617 -24.92 -20.13 -45.71
C VAL A 617 -25.15 -19.49 -47.08
N GLN A 618 -24.71 -20.15 -48.15
CA GLN A 618 -24.87 -19.65 -49.52
C GLN A 618 -26.34 -19.48 -49.90
N ARG A 619 -27.19 -20.46 -49.58
CA ARG A 619 -28.63 -20.39 -49.89
C ARG A 619 -29.38 -19.35 -49.05
N SER A 620 -28.89 -19.00 -47.87
CA SER A 620 -29.53 -18.00 -47.00
C SER A 620 -29.64 -16.62 -47.66
N ALA A 621 -28.66 -16.25 -48.48
CA ALA A 621 -28.66 -14.97 -49.20
C ALA A 621 -29.87 -14.81 -50.16
N ASN A 622 -30.36 -15.92 -50.72
CA ASN A 622 -31.52 -15.91 -51.63
C ASN A 622 -32.87 -15.90 -50.91
N THR A 623 -32.89 -15.96 -49.57
CA THR A 623 -34.12 -15.98 -48.75
C THR A 623 -34.34 -14.69 -47.94
N GLY A 624 -33.52 -13.66 -48.16
CA GLY A 624 -33.61 -12.38 -47.45
C GLY A 624 -32.92 -12.37 -46.07
N TYR A 625 -32.14 -13.41 -45.76
CA TYR A 625 -31.40 -13.55 -44.52
C TYR A 625 -29.89 -13.69 -44.78
N VAL A 626 -29.08 -13.51 -43.75
CA VAL A 626 -27.66 -13.89 -43.71
C VAL A 626 -27.35 -14.59 -42.40
N ILE A 627 -26.35 -15.48 -42.40
CA ILE A 627 -25.97 -16.21 -41.20
C ILE A 627 -24.88 -15.46 -40.44
N ARG A 628 -25.09 -15.22 -39.15
CA ARG A 628 -24.12 -14.59 -38.24
C ARG A 628 -23.95 -15.42 -36.97
N LEU A 629 -22.75 -15.46 -36.40
CA LEU A 629 -22.55 -16.02 -35.06
C LEU A 629 -22.97 -14.97 -34.03
N LEU A 630 -24.03 -15.25 -33.26
CA LEU A 630 -24.61 -14.28 -32.34
C LEU A 630 -24.64 -14.80 -30.91
N ALA A 631 -24.19 -13.94 -30.01
CA ALA A 631 -24.44 -14.01 -28.58
C ALA A 631 -25.76 -13.32 -28.28
N TYR A 632 -26.71 -14.06 -27.71
CA TYR A 632 -28.04 -13.57 -27.36
C TYR A 632 -28.29 -13.80 -25.88
N ALA A 633 -28.85 -12.80 -25.21
CA ALA A 633 -29.44 -12.98 -23.90
C ALA A 633 -30.70 -12.13 -23.72
N ARG A 634 -31.64 -12.64 -22.92
CA ARG A 634 -32.86 -11.98 -22.49
C ARG A 634 -33.00 -12.14 -20.98
N ILE A 635 -33.35 -11.05 -20.31
CA ILE A 635 -33.49 -10.98 -18.86
C ILE A 635 -34.92 -10.53 -18.56
N ASP A 636 -35.67 -11.38 -17.87
CA ASP A 636 -37.04 -11.09 -17.44
C ASP A 636 -37.26 -11.53 -16.00
N ALA A 637 -37.65 -10.59 -15.13
CA ALA A 637 -37.87 -10.83 -13.69
C ALA A 637 -36.75 -11.63 -12.98
N GLY A 638 -35.50 -11.48 -13.41
CA GLY A 638 -34.33 -12.20 -12.86
C GLY A 638 -34.10 -13.61 -13.44
N GLN A 639 -34.96 -14.08 -14.34
CA GLN A 639 -34.69 -15.24 -15.19
C GLN A 639 -33.87 -14.81 -16.40
N VAL A 640 -32.83 -15.58 -16.71
CA VAL A 640 -31.93 -15.32 -17.83
C VAL A 640 -32.07 -16.43 -18.85
N GLU A 641 -32.40 -16.05 -20.07
CA GLU A 641 -32.25 -16.88 -21.26
C GLU A 641 -30.98 -16.43 -21.97
N ALA A 642 -30.06 -17.32 -22.31
CA ALA A 642 -28.85 -16.95 -23.05
C ALA A 642 -28.34 -18.08 -23.94
N CYS A 643 -27.72 -17.73 -25.07
CA CYS A 643 -26.97 -18.66 -25.90
C CYS A 643 -25.95 -17.94 -26.80
N VAL A 644 -25.01 -18.70 -27.35
CA VAL A 644 -24.18 -18.27 -28.49
C VAL A 644 -24.32 -19.30 -29.59
N SER A 645 -24.75 -18.88 -30.78
CA SER A 645 -25.03 -19.81 -31.89
C SER A 645 -25.04 -19.10 -33.25
N PRO A 646 -24.79 -19.82 -34.36
CA PRO A 646 -25.10 -19.31 -35.70
C PRO A 646 -26.61 -19.09 -35.86
N MET A 647 -27.00 -17.88 -36.24
CA MET A 647 -28.39 -17.47 -36.39
C MET A 647 -28.62 -16.78 -37.73
N ALA A 648 -29.83 -16.93 -38.28
CA ALA A 648 -30.25 -16.21 -39.48
C ALA A 648 -30.78 -14.83 -39.09
N VAL A 649 -30.14 -13.77 -39.61
CA VAL A 649 -30.56 -12.37 -39.41
C VAL A 649 -31.08 -11.75 -40.70
N PRO A 650 -32.12 -10.90 -40.65
CA PRO A 650 -32.63 -10.20 -41.83
C PRO A 650 -31.54 -9.37 -42.51
N GLN A 651 -31.51 -9.37 -43.85
CA GLN A 651 -30.51 -8.62 -44.63
C GLN A 651 -30.52 -7.11 -44.39
N ASP A 652 -31.66 -6.56 -43.99
CA ASP A 652 -31.80 -5.15 -43.68
C ASP A 652 -31.39 -4.79 -42.24
N SER A 653 -31.13 -5.77 -41.38
CA SER A 653 -30.74 -5.59 -39.98
C SER A 653 -29.32 -5.03 -39.81
N LEU A 654 -29.05 -4.42 -38.65
CA LEU A 654 -27.71 -3.95 -38.29
C LEU A 654 -26.66 -5.07 -38.33
N PHE A 655 -27.00 -6.25 -37.80
CA PHE A 655 -26.12 -7.42 -37.77
C PHE A 655 -25.76 -7.95 -39.17
N ALA A 656 -26.64 -7.79 -40.16
CA ALA A 656 -26.32 -8.15 -41.53
C ALA A 656 -25.34 -7.16 -42.17
N ARG A 657 -25.50 -5.87 -41.90
CA ARG A 657 -24.72 -4.77 -42.51
C ARG A 657 -23.36 -4.54 -41.86
N THR A 658 -23.15 -4.98 -40.63
CA THR A 658 -21.84 -4.90 -39.96
C THR A 658 -20.80 -5.70 -40.72
N SER A 659 -19.62 -5.10 -40.91
CA SER A 659 -18.49 -5.71 -41.62
C SER A 659 -17.95 -6.94 -40.87
N GLY A 660 -17.38 -7.90 -41.60
CA GLY A 660 -16.69 -9.06 -41.03
C GLY A 660 -15.59 -8.71 -40.02
N ASN A 661 -15.01 -7.51 -40.11
CA ASN A 661 -13.90 -7.07 -39.26
C ASN A 661 -14.36 -6.30 -38.02
N GLU A 662 -15.67 -6.15 -37.82
CA GLU A 662 -16.24 -5.36 -36.74
C GLU A 662 -16.99 -6.22 -35.72
N HIS A 663 -16.96 -5.75 -34.48
CA HIS A 663 -17.87 -6.17 -33.43
C HIS A 663 -19.15 -5.33 -33.48
N LEU A 664 -20.26 -5.91 -33.04
CA LEU A 664 -21.52 -5.19 -32.84
C LEU A 664 -22.17 -5.68 -31.55
N VAL A 665 -22.52 -4.77 -30.64
CA VAL A 665 -23.24 -5.08 -29.39
C VAL A 665 -24.45 -4.17 -29.30
N VAL A 666 -25.61 -4.78 -29.08
CA VAL A 666 -26.89 -4.11 -28.88
C VAL A 666 -27.43 -4.50 -27.51
N ILE A 667 -27.51 -3.52 -26.60
CA ILE A 667 -28.05 -3.68 -25.24
C ILE A 667 -29.36 -2.92 -25.16
N GLU A 668 -30.44 -3.60 -24.81
CA GLU A 668 -31.72 -2.96 -24.55
C GLU A 668 -31.95 -2.83 -23.05
N THR A 669 -32.36 -1.64 -22.60
CA THR A 669 -32.66 -1.36 -21.19
C THR A 669 -34.09 -0.88 -21.02
N ASN A 670 -34.66 -1.09 -19.83
CA ASN A 670 -36.00 -0.63 -19.51
C ASN A 670 -36.16 0.90 -19.44
N LYS A 671 -35.07 1.66 -19.22
CA LYS A 671 -35.08 3.11 -18.98
C LYS A 671 -34.50 3.94 -20.13
N HIS A 672 -33.54 3.41 -20.87
CA HIS A 672 -32.76 4.17 -21.85
C HIS A 672 -32.93 3.64 -23.30
N GLY A 673 -33.84 2.70 -23.54
CA GLY A 673 -34.06 2.13 -24.86
C GLY A 673 -32.90 1.24 -25.33
N GLN A 674 -32.65 1.21 -26.64
CA GLN A 674 -31.57 0.43 -27.25
C GLN A 674 -30.28 1.26 -27.32
N PHE A 675 -29.20 0.68 -26.82
CA PHE A 675 -27.83 1.15 -26.97
C PHE A 675 -27.13 0.25 -27.98
N VAL A 676 -26.56 0.85 -29.03
CA VAL A 676 -25.90 0.15 -30.12
C VAL A 676 -24.45 0.60 -30.18
N GLN A 677 -23.54 -0.36 -30.30
CA GLN A 677 -22.13 -0.07 -30.38
C GLN A 677 -21.44 -0.98 -31.39
N SER A 678 -20.63 -0.39 -32.25
CA SER A 678 -19.81 -1.11 -33.23
C SER A 678 -18.39 -0.55 -33.28
N GLY A 679 -17.42 -1.37 -33.70
CA GLY A 679 -16.02 -0.99 -33.86
C GLY A 679 -15.15 -2.16 -34.35
N PRO A 680 -13.93 -1.89 -34.84
CA PRO A 680 -13.03 -2.92 -35.34
C PRO A 680 -12.54 -3.84 -34.22
N ALA A 681 -12.16 -5.08 -34.57
CA ALA A 681 -11.35 -5.93 -33.70
C ALA A 681 -9.96 -5.29 -33.55
N GLY A 682 -9.65 -4.78 -32.36
CA GLY A 682 -8.47 -3.94 -32.13
C GLY A 682 -7.14 -4.69 -31.89
N ASP A 683 -6.06 -3.90 -31.89
CA ASP A 683 -4.65 -4.27 -31.70
C ASP A 683 -4.31 -4.71 -30.26
N SER A 684 -3.02 -4.80 -29.86
CA SER A 684 -2.59 -5.22 -28.51
C SER A 684 -2.92 -4.21 -27.40
N PHE A 685 -2.94 -2.91 -27.71
CA PHE A 685 -3.15 -1.82 -26.75
C PHE A 685 -4.44 -1.90 -25.91
N PRO A 686 -5.60 -2.28 -26.47
CA PRO A 686 -6.81 -2.60 -25.69
C PRO A 686 -6.59 -3.65 -24.58
N VAL A 687 -5.73 -4.65 -24.79
CA VAL A 687 -5.43 -5.69 -23.78
C VAL A 687 -4.66 -5.11 -22.60
N ALA A 688 -3.65 -4.27 -22.86
CA ALA A 688 -2.91 -3.58 -21.80
C ALA A 688 -3.83 -2.65 -20.97
N MET A 689 -4.72 -1.91 -21.64
CA MET A 689 -5.74 -1.08 -20.97
C MET A 689 -6.71 -1.89 -20.11
N ALA A 690 -7.15 -3.05 -20.59
CA ALA A 690 -8.02 -3.94 -19.82
C ALA A 690 -7.31 -4.51 -18.58
N LEU A 691 -6.05 -4.94 -18.73
CA LEU A 691 -5.22 -5.39 -17.60
C LEU A 691 -5.03 -4.30 -16.55
N LEU A 692 -4.84 -3.04 -16.98
CA LEU A 692 -4.72 -1.90 -16.06
C LEU A 692 -6.04 -1.66 -15.30
N GLY A 693 -7.18 -1.74 -15.98
CA GLY A 693 -8.50 -1.64 -15.36
C GLY A 693 -8.78 -2.76 -14.35
N ASP A 694 -8.41 -4.00 -14.67
CA ASP A 694 -8.49 -5.15 -13.77
C ASP A 694 -7.60 -4.96 -12.53
N LEU A 695 -6.36 -4.50 -12.72
CA LEU A 695 -5.42 -4.20 -11.64
C LEU A 695 -5.97 -3.14 -10.70
N ILE A 696 -6.41 -2.00 -11.24
CA ILE A 696 -6.97 -0.89 -10.46
C ILE A 696 -8.17 -1.36 -9.64
N GLY A 697 -9.07 -2.18 -10.21
CA GLY A 697 -10.22 -2.65 -9.47
C GLY A 697 -9.89 -3.67 -8.40
N LEU A 698 -8.95 -4.58 -8.63
CA LEU A 698 -8.48 -5.46 -7.56
C LEU A 698 -7.89 -4.67 -6.39
N MET A 699 -7.11 -3.63 -6.69
CA MET A 699 -6.40 -2.86 -5.66
C MET A 699 -7.25 -1.78 -5.00
N ASN A 700 -8.28 -1.28 -5.71
CA ASN A 700 -9.24 -0.29 -5.22
C ASN A 700 -10.70 -0.65 -5.63
N PRO A 701 -11.34 -1.64 -4.95
CA PRO A 701 -12.66 -2.16 -5.33
C PRO A 701 -13.81 -1.15 -5.29
N ARG A 702 -13.64 -0.04 -4.58
CA ARG A 702 -14.68 0.98 -4.47
C ARG A 702 -14.77 1.82 -5.74
N GLN A 703 -13.71 1.89 -6.54
CA GLN A 703 -13.62 2.82 -7.66
C GLN A 703 -13.72 2.17 -9.05
N SER A 704 -13.54 0.86 -9.16
CA SER A 704 -13.70 0.13 -10.43
C SER A 704 -14.68 -1.04 -10.30
N TRP A 705 -15.35 -1.38 -11.41
CA TRP A 705 -16.26 -2.51 -11.48
C TRP A 705 -15.54 -3.86 -11.37
N SER A 706 -14.31 -3.97 -11.88
CA SER A 706 -13.49 -5.18 -11.77
C SER A 706 -13.26 -5.61 -10.32
N GLY A 707 -13.19 -4.67 -9.38
CA GLY A 707 -13.12 -4.99 -7.94
C GLY A 707 -14.44 -5.34 -7.27
N ARG A 708 -15.57 -5.08 -7.93
CA ARG A 708 -16.91 -5.45 -7.46
C ARG A 708 -17.41 -6.74 -8.10
N PHE A 709 -16.56 -7.42 -8.87
CA PHE A 709 -16.93 -8.67 -9.50
C PHE A 709 -17.26 -9.74 -8.46
N PRO A 710 -18.34 -10.51 -8.65
CA PRO A 710 -18.68 -11.64 -7.79
C PRO A 710 -17.52 -12.63 -7.63
N LEU A 711 -17.17 -12.94 -6.38
CA LEU A 711 -16.18 -13.96 -6.05
C LEU A 711 -16.67 -15.35 -6.49
N TYR A 712 -15.74 -16.30 -6.69
CA TYR A 712 -16.07 -17.66 -7.11
C TYR A 712 -17.12 -18.34 -6.21
N GLN A 713 -17.13 -18.00 -4.91
CA GLN A 713 -18.03 -18.58 -3.90
C GLN A 713 -19.45 -17.97 -3.88
N GLU A 714 -19.72 -16.90 -4.64
CA GLU A 714 -21.06 -16.31 -4.72
C GLU A 714 -22.00 -17.15 -5.61
N SER A 715 -23.32 -16.92 -5.48
CA SER A 715 -24.32 -17.70 -6.21
C SER A 715 -24.09 -17.63 -7.73
N ILE A 716 -23.79 -18.78 -8.34
CA ILE A 716 -23.65 -18.93 -9.79
C ILE A 716 -25.04 -18.98 -10.41
N LEU A 717 -25.29 -18.10 -11.39
CA LEU A 717 -26.48 -18.12 -12.21
C LEU A 717 -26.16 -18.81 -13.54
N ALA A 718 -26.80 -19.95 -13.78
CA ALA A 718 -26.78 -20.63 -15.07
C ALA A 718 -28.00 -20.21 -15.89
N PRO A 719 -27.83 -19.56 -17.06
CA PRO A 719 -28.94 -19.22 -17.94
C PRO A 719 -29.66 -20.46 -18.46
N SER A 720 -30.91 -20.28 -18.85
CA SER A 720 -31.69 -21.30 -19.55
C SER A 720 -31.64 -21.11 -21.06
N LEU A 721 -31.97 -22.17 -21.80
CA LEU A 721 -32.10 -22.10 -23.26
C LEU A 721 -33.18 -21.09 -23.67
N PRO A 722 -32.96 -20.21 -24.67
CA PRO A 722 -33.96 -19.24 -25.09
C PRO A 722 -35.19 -19.89 -25.74
N LYS A 723 -36.25 -20.10 -24.96
CA LYS A 723 -37.56 -20.55 -25.47
C LYS A 723 -38.16 -19.54 -26.44
N SER A 724 -37.86 -18.26 -26.22
CA SER A 724 -38.28 -17.12 -27.07
C SER A 724 -37.78 -17.19 -28.51
N LEU A 725 -36.68 -17.93 -28.77
CA LEU A 725 -36.14 -18.12 -30.11
C LEU A 725 -36.65 -19.39 -30.80
N GLY A 726 -37.56 -20.15 -30.16
CA GLY A 726 -38.08 -21.41 -30.71
C GLY A 726 -37.01 -22.51 -30.87
N LEU A 727 -35.92 -22.41 -30.11
CA LEU A 727 -34.72 -23.23 -30.24
C LEU A 727 -34.86 -24.63 -29.63
N ASP A 728 -34.39 -25.65 -30.36
CA ASP A 728 -33.84 -26.88 -29.78
C ASP A 728 -32.35 -27.01 -30.13
N LEU A 729 -31.49 -26.44 -29.27
CA LEU A 729 -30.03 -26.59 -29.39
C LEU A 729 -29.53 -27.98 -28.94
N ARG A 730 -30.42 -28.89 -28.50
CA ARG A 730 -30.07 -30.25 -28.05
C ARG A 730 -30.15 -31.29 -29.17
N GLY A 731 -30.56 -30.91 -30.38
CA GLY A 731 -30.57 -31.78 -31.55
C GLY A 731 -29.15 -32.19 -31.96
N ASP A 732 -29.00 -33.48 -32.29
CA ASP A 732 -27.75 -34.13 -32.72
C ASP A 732 -27.18 -33.46 -33.98
N ALA A 733 -25.85 -33.42 -34.14
CA ALA A 733 -25.15 -32.64 -35.17
C ALA A 733 -25.66 -32.91 -36.61
N ALA A 734 -26.14 -34.13 -36.87
CA ALA A 734 -26.75 -34.54 -38.13
C ALA A 734 -28.03 -33.76 -38.50
N SER A 735 -28.85 -33.37 -37.51
CA SER A 735 -30.11 -32.64 -37.74
C SER A 735 -29.91 -31.17 -38.14
N PHE A 736 -28.75 -30.59 -37.81
CA PHE A 736 -28.39 -29.21 -38.12
C PHE A 736 -27.73 -29.09 -39.51
N ALA A 737 -27.00 -30.13 -39.94
CA ALA A 737 -26.38 -30.22 -41.26
C ALA A 737 -27.41 -30.33 -42.41
N GLU A 738 -28.61 -30.88 -42.13
CA GLU A 738 -29.70 -31.10 -43.08
C GLU A 738 -30.82 -30.04 -43.01
N ALA A 739 -30.70 -29.03 -42.13
CA ALA A 739 -31.72 -28.02 -41.90
C ALA A 739 -31.86 -27.06 -43.10
N GLY A 740 -33.10 -26.79 -43.56
CA GLY A 740 -33.38 -25.79 -44.59
C GLY A 740 -33.33 -24.33 -44.05
N PRO A 741 -33.34 -23.30 -44.91
CA PRO A 741 -33.27 -21.88 -44.49
C PRO A 741 -34.39 -21.42 -43.53
N GLY A 742 -35.49 -22.18 -43.44
CA GLY A 742 -36.59 -21.94 -42.51
C GLY A 742 -36.40 -22.54 -41.11
N MET A 743 -35.34 -23.32 -40.88
CA MET A 743 -35.11 -24.06 -39.63
C MET A 743 -34.01 -23.44 -38.73
N LEU A 744 -33.31 -22.40 -39.21
CA LEU A 744 -32.35 -21.69 -38.38
C LEU A 744 -33.05 -20.71 -37.41
N PRO A 745 -32.44 -20.43 -36.24
CA PRO A 745 -32.99 -19.52 -35.27
C PRO A 745 -33.07 -18.12 -35.89
N ARG A 746 -34.26 -17.51 -35.85
CA ARG A 746 -34.48 -16.14 -36.31
C ARG A 746 -34.48 -15.21 -35.12
N LEU A 747 -33.70 -14.13 -35.21
CA LEU A 747 -33.83 -13.06 -34.23
C LEU A 747 -35.22 -12.40 -34.35
N PRO A 748 -35.97 -12.24 -33.25
CA PRO A 748 -37.14 -11.37 -33.25
C PRO A 748 -36.66 -9.94 -33.58
N CYS A 749 -37.40 -9.28 -34.49
CA CYS A 749 -37.10 -7.92 -34.95
C CYS A 749 -37.00 -6.94 -33.78
#